data_AF-D2TJH1-F1
#
_entry.id   AF-D2TJH1-F1
#
_cell.length_a   1.000
_cell.length_b   1.000
_cell.length_c   1.000
_cell.angle_alpha   90.00
_cell.angle_beta   90.00
_cell.angle_gamma   90.00
#
_symmetry.space_group_name_H-M   'P 1'
#
loop_
_entity.id
_entity.type
_entity.pdbx_description
1 polymer ?
#
loop_
_entity_poly.entity_id
_entity_poly.type
_entity_poly.pdbx_seq_one_letter_code
_entity_poly.pdbx_strand_id
1 'polypeptide(L)'
;MFKRMLLCSLLFSHFSLAEMLYLDKDMKLSNDSEAAWYKMETVKEESGGRWKFTLTRKNGARVSSGHLVDLHADFLFAAKNLRGEFIDYDSGRRVKVVKNFDDSGKVNGAVYEYAYSEYDGKYTERLARIYHYVSAYESVDDKIINSDGSSLVFVRDKNDEVIGTNHYDKNNKLKKNTYHKIIKGIDYEISEEYGEDSQLKNIIKNYHIKKEGALWGYTERFDAQNHLLTQKVADYQHEPASVITYGADQQVLERHIFSHYNRMKLHEFFDADGHLIKRDNIDEDGRQQGLHIFELDGETIAHNYKDGKLDGLSTITRKGRIVSMQYFKQGKLVSNGYRTIFFTGADSRSTEQIKNIYFFEYNEQSELISDYNVGAEYIRWNDNGEPILANEAIAHSAPALTPDVMSLYSYGGKDHFLPLMLESVDKDVAVYNLPDQKVNVQLSTQSVVNPDRLGEVRNLLFPLTLGKIWKDEWEMPVEMKGELPWRYHYQGKSTSKVIGLEKITVAAGEYDAFVIQRVTKWTKSHPVSQNPSLRGLTCQVKECTLAGYNQTFFWYAPQLGSIVLKAVEESENPLLLAESSAKILAARHAVIIELVYQGTKPADVDLPPTKYASLSDATDQGIVGHVFRPNNSWEYMMAGDISVTTRLPW
;
A
#
# COMPACT_ATOMS: atom_id res chain seq x y z
N MET A 1 -26.70 113.00 -20.85
CA MET A 1 -26.54 111.80 -21.71
C MET A 1 -25.05 111.47 -21.94
N PHE A 2 -24.22 111.53 -20.89
CA PHE A 2 -22.74 111.57 -20.95
C PHE A 2 -22.09 110.42 -20.15
N LYS A 3 -22.79 109.28 -19.98
CA LYS A 3 -22.37 108.15 -19.13
C LYS A 3 -22.25 106.80 -19.84
N ARG A 4 -22.41 106.75 -21.17
CA ARG A 4 -22.33 105.49 -21.96
C ARG A 4 -21.10 105.38 -22.88
N MET A 5 -20.28 106.42 -23.02
CA MET A 5 -19.08 106.39 -23.88
C MET A 5 -17.78 105.98 -23.17
N LEU A 6 -17.76 105.93 -21.84
CA LEU A 6 -16.56 105.58 -21.06
C LEU A 6 -16.45 104.08 -20.72
N LEU A 7 -17.50 103.29 -20.97
CA LEU A 7 -17.52 101.86 -20.63
C LEU A 7 -17.01 100.96 -21.78
N CYS A 8 -17.00 101.44 -23.03
CA CYS A 8 -16.46 100.68 -24.15
C CYS A 8 -14.93 100.77 -24.28
N SER A 9 -14.29 101.83 -23.79
CA SER A 9 -12.83 101.98 -23.88
C SER A 9 -12.05 101.27 -22.76
N LEU A 10 -12.73 100.81 -21.70
CA LEU A 10 -12.14 99.99 -20.61
C LEU A 10 -12.38 98.48 -20.78
N LEU A 11 -13.11 98.05 -21.81
CA LEU A 11 -13.34 96.63 -22.15
C LEU A 11 -12.40 96.09 -23.25
N PHE A 12 -11.55 96.94 -23.84
CA PHE A 12 -10.64 96.55 -24.94
C PHE A 12 -9.17 96.36 -24.53
N SER A 13 -8.81 96.55 -23.26
CA SER A 13 -7.40 96.45 -22.82
C SER A 13 -6.93 95.04 -22.43
N HIS A 14 -7.77 94.00 -22.50
CA HIS A 14 -7.39 92.60 -22.19
C HIS A 14 -7.81 91.58 -23.28
N PHE A 15 -8.00 92.02 -24.53
CA PHE A 15 -8.02 91.06 -25.64
C PHE A 15 -6.57 90.76 -26.01
N SER A 16 -6.03 89.68 -25.46
CA SER A 16 -4.90 88.99 -26.08
C SER A 16 -5.36 88.62 -27.50
N LEU A 17 -4.92 89.38 -28.51
CA LEU A 17 -5.22 89.11 -29.91
C LEU A 17 -4.66 87.72 -30.24
N ALA A 18 -5.56 86.78 -30.53
CA ALA A 18 -5.14 85.48 -31.05
C ALA A 18 -4.51 85.70 -32.43
N GLU A 19 -3.26 85.31 -32.60
CA GLU A 19 -2.55 85.38 -33.87
C GLU A 19 -2.78 84.08 -34.64
N MET A 20 -3.05 84.18 -35.94
CA MET A 20 -3.24 83.01 -36.81
C MET A 20 -2.01 82.82 -37.69
N LEU A 21 -1.31 81.71 -37.48
CA LEU A 21 -0.14 81.31 -38.25
C LEU A 21 -0.49 80.15 -39.19
N TYR A 22 0.18 80.09 -40.33
CA TYR A 22 -0.03 79.08 -41.35
C TYR A 22 1.22 78.20 -41.47
N LEU A 23 1.04 76.89 -41.59
CA LEU A 23 2.14 75.93 -41.68
C LEU A 23 1.98 75.07 -42.92
N ASP A 24 3.10 74.79 -43.60
CA ASP A 24 3.15 73.88 -44.75
C ASP A 24 3.06 72.40 -44.32
N LYS A 25 3.14 71.48 -45.29
CA LYS A 25 3.07 70.02 -45.02
C LYS A 25 4.20 69.53 -44.11
N ASP A 26 5.32 70.24 -44.09
CA ASP A 26 6.54 69.92 -43.35
C ASP A 26 6.58 70.67 -41.99
N MET A 27 5.45 71.26 -41.58
CA MET A 27 5.27 72.00 -40.32
C MET A 27 6.16 73.25 -40.19
N LYS A 28 6.54 73.88 -41.32
CA LYS A 28 7.25 75.15 -41.34
C LYS A 28 6.30 76.32 -41.57
N LEU A 29 6.62 77.48 -41.01
CA LEU A 29 5.82 78.69 -41.19
C LEU A 29 5.72 79.04 -42.69
N SER A 30 4.50 79.28 -43.15
CA SER A 30 4.17 79.66 -44.51
C SER A 30 3.55 81.05 -44.52
N ASN A 31 3.98 81.88 -45.46
CA ASN A 31 3.33 83.17 -45.75
C ASN A 31 2.11 83.00 -46.69
N ASP A 32 1.92 81.81 -47.25
CA ASP A 32 0.80 81.48 -48.13
C ASP A 32 -0.28 80.71 -47.35
N SER A 33 -1.35 81.43 -47.02
CA SER A 33 -2.51 80.89 -46.31
C SER A 33 -3.35 79.92 -47.15
N GLU A 34 -3.28 79.99 -48.48
CA GLU A 34 -4.07 79.13 -49.38
C GLU A 34 -3.39 77.76 -49.61
N ALA A 35 -2.05 77.77 -49.67
CA ALA A 35 -1.21 76.57 -49.80
C ALA A 35 -0.90 75.88 -48.45
N ALA A 36 -1.27 76.49 -47.32
CA ALA A 36 -1.04 75.95 -45.98
C ALA A 36 -1.76 74.62 -45.74
N TRP A 37 -1.06 73.68 -45.12
CA TRP A 37 -1.62 72.38 -44.71
C TRP A 37 -2.25 72.45 -43.32
N TYR A 38 -1.72 73.31 -42.46
CA TYR A 38 -2.22 73.52 -41.10
C TYR A 38 -2.44 75.00 -40.79
N LYS A 39 -3.40 75.25 -39.89
CA LYS A 39 -3.68 76.54 -39.28
C LYS A 39 -3.39 76.45 -37.79
N MET A 40 -2.61 77.37 -37.27
CA MET A 40 -2.25 77.44 -35.86
C MET A 40 -2.76 78.74 -35.26
N GLU A 41 -3.70 78.64 -34.33
CA GLU A 41 -4.16 79.77 -33.51
C GLU A 41 -3.26 79.87 -32.28
N THR A 42 -2.69 81.05 -32.03
CA THR A 42 -1.79 81.28 -30.89
C THR A 42 -2.26 82.44 -30.02
N VAL A 43 -2.06 82.33 -28.71
CA VAL A 43 -2.39 83.37 -27.73
C VAL A 43 -1.22 83.51 -26.76
N LYS A 44 -0.69 84.72 -26.61
CA LYS A 44 0.38 85.01 -25.65
C LYS A 44 -0.19 85.00 -24.23
N GLU A 45 0.38 84.19 -23.35
CA GLU A 45 0.01 84.20 -21.93
C GLU A 45 0.74 85.33 -21.18
N GLU A 46 -0.03 86.17 -20.48
CA GLU A 46 0.48 87.38 -19.80
C GLU A 46 1.46 87.10 -18.66
N SER A 47 1.40 85.90 -18.05
CA SER A 47 2.13 85.58 -16.82
C SER A 47 3.39 84.71 -17.00
N GLY A 48 3.84 84.43 -18.23
CA GLY A 48 4.96 83.49 -18.43
C GLY A 48 5.75 83.60 -19.72
N GLY A 49 5.43 84.54 -20.62
CA GLY A 49 6.15 84.68 -21.89
C GLY A 49 5.99 83.49 -22.85
N ARG A 50 4.98 82.63 -22.63
CA ARG A 50 4.68 81.45 -23.45
C ARG A 50 3.50 81.73 -24.38
N TRP A 51 3.40 80.95 -25.44
CA TRP A 51 2.32 81.03 -26.43
C TRP A 51 1.50 79.77 -26.40
N LYS A 52 0.25 79.87 -25.93
CA LYS A 52 -0.71 78.76 -26.07
C LYS A 52 -1.06 78.62 -27.54
N PHE A 53 -1.05 77.42 -28.09
CA PHE A 53 -1.40 77.16 -29.48
C PHE A 53 -2.46 76.08 -29.63
N THR A 54 -3.24 76.16 -30.72
CA THR A 54 -4.09 75.08 -31.22
C THR A 54 -3.83 74.91 -32.71
N LEU A 55 -3.35 73.74 -33.10
CA LEU A 55 -3.03 73.36 -34.46
C LEU A 55 -4.21 72.58 -35.07
N THR A 56 -4.66 72.99 -36.25
CA THR A 56 -5.74 72.35 -37.01
C THR A 56 -5.33 72.11 -38.47
N ARG A 57 -5.86 71.05 -39.08
CA ARG A 57 -5.75 70.82 -40.54
C ARG A 57 -6.65 71.79 -41.30
N LYS A 58 -6.44 71.91 -42.61
CA LYS A 58 -7.31 72.69 -43.53
C LYS A 58 -8.81 72.36 -43.42
N ASN A 59 -9.16 71.10 -43.10
CA ASN A 59 -10.55 70.65 -42.88
C ASN A 59 -11.09 70.95 -41.45
N GLY A 60 -10.37 71.72 -40.65
CA GLY A 60 -10.73 72.09 -39.27
C GLY A 60 -10.51 70.98 -38.23
N ALA A 61 -9.91 69.85 -38.60
CA ALA A 61 -9.60 68.80 -37.63
C ALA A 61 -8.41 69.22 -36.75
N ARG A 62 -8.57 69.13 -35.41
CA ARG A 62 -7.47 69.35 -34.46
C ARG A 62 -6.37 68.33 -34.68
N VAL A 63 -5.14 68.79 -34.60
CA VAL A 63 -3.92 67.99 -34.71
C VAL A 63 -3.22 67.97 -33.37
N SER A 64 -2.94 69.13 -32.80
CA SER A 64 -2.31 69.24 -31.48
C SER A 64 -2.65 70.56 -30.80
N SER A 65 -2.47 70.63 -29.49
CA SER A 65 -2.56 71.86 -28.71
C SER A 65 -1.59 71.83 -27.54
N GLY A 66 -1.04 72.98 -27.14
CA GLY A 66 -0.13 73.09 -26.00
C GLY A 66 0.48 74.48 -25.89
N HIS A 67 1.70 74.58 -25.37
CA HIS A 67 2.41 75.86 -25.27
C HIS A 67 3.79 75.83 -25.93
N LEU A 68 4.14 76.95 -26.58
CA LEU A 68 5.43 77.22 -27.23
C LEU A 68 6.19 78.32 -26.49
N VAL A 69 7.52 78.24 -26.48
CA VAL A 69 8.39 79.31 -25.96
C VAL A 69 8.63 80.38 -27.03
N ASP A 70 8.93 79.95 -28.25
CA ASP A 70 9.25 80.82 -29.38
C ASP A 70 8.43 80.43 -30.62
N LEU A 71 7.63 81.37 -31.14
CA LEU A 71 6.83 81.18 -32.34
C LEU A 71 7.66 81.15 -33.63
N HIS A 72 8.92 81.58 -33.59
CA HIS A 72 9.80 81.68 -34.75
C HIS A 72 10.96 80.68 -34.72
N ALA A 73 10.91 79.69 -33.83
CA ALA A 73 11.93 78.65 -33.77
C ALA A 73 12.03 77.87 -35.10
N ASP A 74 13.26 77.59 -35.56
CA ASP A 74 13.54 76.83 -36.79
C ASP A 74 12.80 75.48 -36.84
N PHE A 75 12.59 74.87 -35.67
CA PHE A 75 11.79 73.66 -35.50
C PHE A 75 10.70 73.93 -34.46
N LEU A 76 9.57 74.44 -34.94
CA LEU A 76 8.49 74.97 -34.11
C LEU A 76 8.02 73.98 -33.02
N PHE A 77 7.81 72.71 -33.39
CA PHE A 77 7.34 71.66 -32.46
C PHE A 77 8.47 70.76 -31.92
N ALA A 78 9.73 71.21 -31.99
CA ALA A 78 10.81 70.49 -31.32
C ALA A 78 10.57 70.50 -29.81
N ALA A 79 10.90 69.39 -29.13
CA ALA A 79 10.68 69.22 -27.69
C ALA A 79 11.22 70.40 -26.86
N LYS A 80 12.41 70.92 -27.22
CA LYS A 80 13.03 72.12 -26.62
C LYS A 80 12.16 73.38 -26.61
N ASN A 81 11.19 73.49 -27.52
CA ASN A 81 10.29 74.63 -27.68
C ASN A 81 8.91 74.42 -27.02
N LEU A 82 8.59 73.21 -26.53
CA LEU A 82 7.30 72.88 -25.93
C LEU A 82 7.34 73.03 -24.41
N ARG A 83 6.28 73.58 -23.81
CA ARG A 83 6.12 73.69 -22.35
C ARG A 83 4.72 73.27 -21.92
N GLY A 84 4.60 72.78 -20.69
CA GLY A 84 3.32 72.43 -20.10
C GLY A 84 2.61 71.28 -20.83
N GLU A 85 1.29 71.21 -20.66
CA GLU A 85 0.47 70.19 -21.27
C GLU A 85 0.47 70.29 -22.80
N PHE A 86 0.70 69.16 -23.47
CA PHE A 86 0.62 68.98 -24.90
C PHE A 86 -0.33 67.83 -25.21
N ILE A 87 -1.32 68.10 -26.05
CA ILE A 87 -2.35 67.15 -26.45
C ILE A 87 -2.17 66.88 -27.94
N ASP A 88 -2.01 65.62 -28.30
CA ASP A 88 -2.02 65.13 -29.69
C ASP A 88 -3.41 64.54 -29.99
N TYR A 89 -3.95 64.82 -31.17
CA TYR A 89 -5.26 64.37 -31.60
C TYR A 89 -5.15 63.42 -32.79
N ASP A 90 -5.97 62.37 -32.81
CA ASP A 90 -6.13 61.51 -33.98
C ASP A 90 -6.91 62.22 -35.10
N SER A 91 -6.80 61.70 -36.33
CA SER A 91 -7.49 62.10 -37.56
C SER A 91 -8.99 62.42 -37.41
N GLY A 92 -9.66 61.87 -36.39
CA GLY A 92 -11.07 62.12 -36.04
C GLY A 92 -11.34 63.23 -35.02
N ARG A 93 -10.38 64.11 -34.68
CA ARG A 93 -10.50 65.21 -33.67
C ARG A 93 -10.59 64.75 -32.21
N ARG A 94 -10.09 63.56 -31.89
CA ARG A 94 -10.18 62.95 -30.54
C ARG A 94 -8.80 62.88 -29.89
N VAL A 95 -8.72 62.98 -28.56
CA VAL A 95 -7.44 63.02 -27.82
C VAL A 95 -6.71 61.69 -27.95
N LYS A 96 -5.58 61.65 -28.66
CA LYS A 96 -4.79 60.44 -28.79
C LYS A 96 -3.85 60.27 -27.60
N VAL A 97 -3.12 61.34 -27.27
CA VAL A 97 -2.10 61.33 -26.21
C VAL A 97 -2.07 62.69 -25.50
N VAL A 98 -1.88 62.67 -24.18
CA VAL A 98 -1.60 63.86 -23.37
C VAL A 98 -0.24 63.69 -22.71
N LYS A 99 0.65 64.68 -22.89
CA LYS A 99 2.00 64.74 -22.31
C LYS A 99 2.19 66.07 -21.59
N ASN A 100 3.16 66.16 -20.68
CA ASN A 100 3.52 67.42 -20.03
C ASN A 100 5.02 67.69 -20.21
N PHE A 101 5.40 68.90 -20.64
CA PHE A 101 6.78 69.29 -20.90
C PHE A 101 7.30 70.26 -19.84
N ASP A 102 8.48 69.98 -19.28
CA ASP A 102 9.16 70.85 -18.33
C ASP A 102 9.85 72.06 -18.99
N ASP A 103 10.49 72.92 -18.18
CA ASP A 103 11.18 74.11 -18.65
C ASP A 103 12.41 73.85 -19.54
N SER A 104 12.89 72.61 -19.60
CA SER A 104 13.96 72.18 -20.50
C SER A 104 13.44 71.58 -21.82
N GLY A 105 12.11 71.39 -21.93
CA GLY A 105 11.47 70.73 -23.05
C GLY A 105 11.56 69.21 -23.00
N LYS A 106 11.76 68.63 -21.81
CA LYS A 106 11.64 67.18 -21.59
C LYS A 106 10.22 66.85 -21.12
N VAL A 107 9.71 65.69 -21.52
CA VAL A 107 8.45 65.18 -20.96
C VAL A 107 8.68 64.87 -19.49
N ASN A 108 7.86 65.44 -18.61
CA ASN A 108 7.92 65.25 -17.17
C ASN A 108 6.60 64.66 -16.68
N GLY A 109 6.68 63.60 -15.86
CA GLY A 109 5.52 62.91 -15.32
C GLY A 109 4.84 61.94 -16.29
N ALA A 110 3.59 61.60 -15.98
CA ALA A 110 2.82 60.61 -16.70
C ALA A 110 2.32 61.11 -18.06
N VAL A 111 2.29 60.18 -19.01
CA VAL A 111 1.72 60.31 -20.35
C VAL A 111 0.46 59.44 -20.40
N TYR A 112 -0.64 60.04 -20.84
CA TYR A 112 -1.93 59.38 -20.95
C TYR A 112 -2.24 59.11 -22.42
N GLU A 113 -2.39 57.84 -22.78
CA GLU A 113 -2.73 57.42 -24.13
C GLU A 113 -4.12 56.77 -24.15
N TYR A 114 -4.93 57.19 -25.11
CA TYR A 114 -6.34 56.81 -25.23
C TYR A 114 -6.52 55.92 -26.44
N ALA A 115 -7.34 54.87 -26.27
CA ALA A 115 -7.79 54.02 -27.35
C ALA A 115 -9.25 54.30 -27.70
N TYR A 116 -9.59 53.97 -28.94
CA TYR A 116 -10.92 54.16 -29.48
C TYR A 116 -11.45 52.82 -29.97
N SER A 117 -12.68 52.52 -29.59
CA SER A 117 -13.43 51.40 -30.15
C SER A 117 -14.77 51.89 -30.66
N GLU A 118 -15.18 51.37 -31.82
CA GLU A 118 -16.50 51.59 -32.40
C GLU A 118 -17.34 50.36 -32.11
N TYR A 119 -18.47 50.56 -31.43
CA TYR A 119 -19.46 49.52 -31.22
C TYR A 119 -20.84 50.12 -31.48
N ASP A 120 -21.58 49.54 -32.43
CA ASP A 120 -22.92 49.99 -32.83
C ASP A 120 -23.00 51.48 -33.24
N GLY A 121 -22.01 51.93 -34.04
CA GLY A 121 -21.92 53.32 -34.51
C GLY A 121 -21.66 54.36 -33.42
N LYS A 122 -21.45 53.95 -32.15
CA LYS A 122 -21.02 54.80 -31.05
C LYS A 122 -19.54 54.58 -30.77
N TYR A 123 -18.78 55.67 -30.87
CA TYR A 123 -17.38 55.68 -30.46
C TYR A 123 -17.28 55.93 -28.96
N THR A 124 -16.50 55.09 -28.28
CA THR A 124 -16.14 55.31 -26.87
C THR A 124 -14.66 55.62 -26.76
N GLU A 125 -14.34 56.75 -26.14
CA GLU A 125 -12.98 57.12 -25.72
C GLU A 125 -12.69 56.40 -24.40
N ARG A 126 -11.55 55.72 -24.32
CA ARG A 126 -11.10 55.10 -23.07
C ARG A 126 -9.60 55.34 -22.89
N LEU A 127 -9.21 55.64 -21.66
CA LEU A 127 -7.79 55.59 -21.29
C LEU A 127 -7.30 54.15 -21.47
N ALA A 128 -6.25 53.97 -22.26
CA ALA A 128 -5.72 52.65 -22.60
C ALA A 128 -4.40 52.39 -21.88
N ARG A 129 -3.60 53.44 -21.67
CA ARG A 129 -2.24 53.31 -21.16
C ARG A 129 -1.82 54.57 -20.42
N ILE A 130 -1.10 54.38 -19.31
CA ILE A 130 -0.37 55.40 -18.58
C ILE A 130 1.08 54.96 -18.56
N TYR A 131 2.00 55.81 -19.02
CA TYR A 131 3.43 55.53 -19.07
C TYR A 131 4.24 56.80 -18.81
N HIS A 132 5.52 56.68 -18.49
CA HIS A 132 6.43 57.83 -18.40
C HIS A 132 7.74 57.54 -19.15
N TYR A 133 8.53 58.59 -19.39
CA TYR A 133 9.83 58.48 -20.05
C TYR A 133 10.94 58.34 -19.03
N VAL A 134 11.73 57.27 -19.11
CA VAL A 134 12.95 57.05 -18.30
C VAL A 134 14.20 57.60 -19.00
N SER A 135 14.13 57.76 -20.33
CA SER A 135 15.15 58.44 -21.13
C SER A 135 14.51 59.16 -22.32
N ALA A 136 15.31 59.86 -23.12
CA ALA A 136 14.82 60.55 -24.33
C ALA A 136 14.20 59.61 -25.38
N TYR A 137 14.49 58.31 -25.31
CA TYR A 137 14.05 57.31 -26.30
C TYR A 137 13.30 56.13 -25.68
N GLU A 138 13.23 56.06 -24.35
CA GLU A 138 12.68 54.92 -23.64
C GLU A 138 11.57 55.36 -22.70
N SER A 139 10.44 54.67 -22.81
CA SER A 139 9.27 54.85 -21.97
C SER A 139 8.88 53.53 -21.33
N VAL A 140 8.37 53.59 -20.11
CA VAL A 140 7.95 52.43 -19.35
C VAL A 140 6.50 52.58 -18.89
N ASP A 141 5.78 51.45 -18.84
CA ASP A 141 4.36 51.45 -18.49
C ASP A 141 4.13 51.49 -16.99
N ASP A 142 3.21 52.34 -16.58
CA ASP A 142 2.72 52.43 -15.20
C ASP A 142 1.38 51.70 -15.06
N LYS A 143 0.51 51.85 -16.06
CA LYS A 143 -0.80 51.20 -16.10
C LYS A 143 -1.24 50.88 -17.52
N ILE A 144 -1.69 49.66 -17.75
CA ILE A 144 -2.36 49.23 -18.98
C ILE A 144 -3.83 48.94 -18.65
N ILE A 145 -4.74 49.42 -19.47
CA ILE A 145 -6.19 49.24 -19.31
C ILE A 145 -6.71 48.48 -20.54
N ASN A 146 -7.21 47.28 -20.30
CA ASN A 146 -7.75 46.39 -21.31
C ASN A 146 -9.11 46.88 -21.81
N SER A 147 -9.56 46.34 -22.95
CA SER A 147 -10.85 46.72 -23.56
C SER A 147 -12.07 46.35 -22.71
N ASP A 148 -11.95 45.37 -21.83
CA ASP A 148 -13.00 44.95 -20.89
C ASP A 148 -13.05 45.80 -19.60
N GLY A 149 -12.13 46.77 -19.45
CA GLY A 149 -12.01 47.64 -18.28
C GLY A 149 -11.08 47.10 -17.19
N SER A 150 -10.58 45.86 -17.31
CA SER A 150 -9.54 45.34 -16.40
C SER A 150 -8.23 46.13 -16.59
N SER A 151 -7.38 46.16 -15.56
CA SER A 151 -6.13 46.91 -15.65
C SER A 151 -4.96 46.24 -14.94
N LEU A 152 -3.78 46.38 -15.54
CA LEU A 152 -2.49 45.94 -15.01
C LEU A 152 -1.69 47.17 -14.60
N VAL A 153 -1.29 47.26 -13.34
CA VAL A 153 -0.47 48.34 -12.79
C VAL A 153 0.92 47.80 -12.47
N PHE A 154 1.96 48.45 -12.95
CA PHE A 154 3.35 48.08 -12.68
C PHE A 154 3.84 48.81 -11.43
N VAL A 155 4.40 48.06 -10.48
CA VAL A 155 5.03 48.59 -9.27
C VAL A 155 6.52 48.64 -9.50
N ARG A 156 7.12 49.82 -9.34
CA ARG A 156 8.53 50.08 -9.63
C ARG A 156 9.31 50.52 -8.40
N ASP A 157 10.61 50.27 -8.41
CA ASP A 157 11.53 50.79 -7.40
C ASP A 157 12.04 52.20 -7.75
N LYS A 158 13.01 52.69 -6.99
CA LYS A 158 13.64 54.01 -7.19
C LYS A 158 14.49 54.13 -8.46
N ASN A 159 14.79 53.02 -9.13
CA ASN A 159 15.57 52.95 -10.36
C ASN A 159 14.66 52.67 -11.58
N ASP A 160 13.33 52.79 -11.41
CA ASP A 160 12.29 52.45 -12.40
C ASP A 160 12.26 50.97 -12.82
N GLU A 161 12.88 50.07 -12.06
CA GLU A 161 12.78 48.63 -12.30
C GLU A 161 11.45 48.07 -11.79
N VAL A 162 10.79 47.22 -12.58
CA VAL A 162 9.54 46.56 -12.17
C VAL A 162 9.83 45.56 -11.06
N ILE A 163 9.34 45.84 -9.86
CA ILE A 163 9.43 44.94 -8.69
C ILE A 163 8.13 44.17 -8.44
N GLY A 164 7.05 44.52 -9.15
CA GLY A 164 5.80 43.79 -9.08
C GLY A 164 4.72 44.32 -10.02
N THR A 165 3.56 43.66 -10.00
CA THR A 165 2.39 44.02 -10.78
C THR A 165 1.12 43.77 -9.99
N ASN A 166 0.13 44.66 -10.15
CA ASN A 166 -1.20 44.52 -9.60
C ASN A 166 -2.22 44.42 -10.74
N HIS A 167 -3.01 43.35 -10.75
CA HIS A 167 -4.07 43.11 -11.72
C HIS A 167 -5.43 43.39 -11.08
N TYR A 168 -6.16 44.33 -11.66
CA TYR A 168 -7.50 44.74 -11.22
C TYR A 168 -8.55 44.30 -12.24
N ASP A 169 -9.72 43.89 -11.76
CA ASP A 169 -10.88 43.64 -12.62
C ASP A 169 -11.52 44.93 -13.14
N LYS A 170 -12.56 44.79 -13.97
CA LYS A 170 -13.32 45.92 -14.55
C LYS A 170 -14.04 46.81 -13.54
N ASN A 171 -14.21 46.35 -12.30
CA ASN A 171 -14.77 47.11 -11.19
C ASN A 171 -13.68 47.71 -10.30
N ASN A 172 -12.42 47.69 -10.77
CA ASN A 172 -11.24 48.16 -10.05
C ASN A 172 -10.99 47.42 -8.72
N LYS A 173 -11.41 46.14 -8.61
CA LYS A 173 -11.06 45.27 -7.49
C LYS A 173 -9.78 44.50 -7.81
N LEU A 174 -8.86 44.44 -6.85
CA LEU A 174 -7.62 43.67 -6.97
C LEU A 174 -7.94 42.17 -7.11
N LYS A 175 -7.36 41.53 -8.12
CA LYS A 175 -7.50 40.09 -8.41
C LYS A 175 -6.22 39.33 -8.18
N LYS A 176 -5.08 39.94 -8.52
CA LYS A 176 -3.76 39.34 -8.37
C LYS A 176 -2.72 40.40 -8.09
N ASN A 177 -1.84 40.13 -7.14
CA ASN A 177 -0.63 40.91 -6.90
C ASN A 177 0.57 39.97 -7.08
N THR A 178 1.54 40.34 -7.89
CA THR A 178 2.77 39.57 -8.11
C THR A 178 3.98 40.44 -7.82
N TYR A 179 4.91 39.99 -7.00
CA TYR A 179 6.10 40.76 -6.64
C TYR A 179 7.32 39.88 -6.38
N HIS A 180 8.50 40.46 -6.52
CA HIS A 180 9.76 39.79 -6.21
C HIS A 180 10.22 40.11 -4.80
N LYS A 181 10.79 39.12 -4.11
CA LYS A 181 11.35 39.30 -2.77
C LYS A 181 12.57 38.41 -2.57
N ILE A 182 13.71 39.02 -2.27
CA ILE A 182 14.93 38.30 -1.93
C ILE A 182 14.91 37.95 -0.44
N ILE A 183 14.93 36.66 -0.10
CA ILE A 183 14.98 36.16 1.27
C ILE A 183 16.19 35.24 1.38
N LYS A 184 17.16 35.58 2.25
CA LYS A 184 18.40 34.81 2.46
C LYS A 184 19.15 34.49 1.15
N GLY A 185 19.14 35.44 0.20
CA GLY A 185 19.84 35.31 -1.09
C GLY A 185 19.11 34.48 -2.15
N ILE A 186 17.88 34.02 -1.88
CA ILE A 186 17.00 33.38 -2.86
C ILE A 186 15.98 34.40 -3.32
N ASP A 187 15.83 34.55 -4.64
CA ASP A 187 14.78 35.38 -5.24
C ASP A 187 13.48 34.58 -5.35
N TYR A 188 12.42 35.14 -4.75
CA TYR A 188 11.08 34.58 -4.78
C TYR A 188 10.18 35.48 -5.62
N GLU A 189 9.53 34.90 -6.62
CA GLU A 189 8.33 35.48 -7.22
C GLU A 189 7.12 35.04 -6.39
N ILE A 190 6.44 36.00 -5.77
CA ILE A 190 5.30 35.76 -4.90
C ILE A 190 4.06 36.27 -5.62
N SER A 191 3.05 35.42 -5.78
CA SER A 191 1.74 35.75 -6.33
C SER A 191 0.66 35.56 -5.27
N GLU A 192 -0.08 36.63 -5.00
CA GLU A 192 -1.24 36.67 -4.12
C GLU A 192 -2.50 36.78 -4.97
N GLU A 193 -3.44 35.85 -4.80
CA GLU A 193 -4.69 35.81 -5.56
C GLU A 193 -5.89 36.13 -4.66
N TYR A 194 -6.80 36.97 -5.17
CA TYR A 194 -7.91 37.53 -4.40
C TYR A 194 -9.27 37.10 -4.96
N GLY A 195 -10.22 36.84 -4.06
CA GLY A 195 -11.61 36.49 -4.36
C GLY A 195 -12.45 37.64 -4.92
N GLU A 196 -13.73 37.38 -5.20
CA GLU A 196 -14.70 38.43 -5.60
C GLU A 196 -15.07 39.39 -4.46
N ASP A 197 -14.95 38.89 -3.23
CA ASP A 197 -15.06 39.62 -1.96
C ASP A 197 -13.79 40.38 -1.60
N SER A 198 -12.77 40.35 -2.46
CA SER A 198 -11.45 40.96 -2.24
C SER A 198 -10.68 40.37 -1.06
N GLN A 199 -11.05 39.18 -0.59
CA GLN A 199 -10.28 38.42 0.39
C GLN A 199 -9.16 37.64 -0.29
N LEU A 200 -8.01 37.53 0.36
CA LEU A 200 -6.90 36.71 -0.12
C LEU A 200 -7.33 35.24 -0.11
N LYS A 201 -7.08 34.53 -1.22
CA LYS A 201 -7.46 33.12 -1.42
C LYS A 201 -6.26 32.19 -1.50
N ASN A 202 -5.24 32.58 -2.26
CA ASN A 202 -4.04 31.77 -2.44
C ASN A 202 -2.78 32.64 -2.36
N ILE A 203 -1.71 32.07 -1.83
CA ILE A 203 -0.36 32.60 -2.00
C ILE A 203 0.46 31.53 -2.70
N ILE A 204 1.12 31.90 -3.79
CA ILE A 204 2.00 31.04 -4.57
C ILE A 204 3.39 31.66 -4.52
N LYS A 205 4.41 30.87 -4.17
CA LYS A 205 5.81 31.28 -4.17
C LYS A 205 6.59 30.42 -5.14
N ASN A 206 7.17 31.05 -6.15
CA ASN A 206 8.06 30.43 -7.12
C ASN A 206 9.49 30.85 -6.83
N TYR A 207 10.43 29.91 -6.77
CA TYR A 207 11.84 30.23 -6.53
C TYR A 207 12.77 29.16 -7.12
N HIS A 208 14.04 29.54 -7.33
CA HIS A 208 15.06 28.63 -7.83
C HIS A 208 16.24 28.55 -6.87
N ILE A 209 16.80 27.35 -6.71
CA ILE A 209 18.03 27.13 -5.95
C ILE A 209 19.01 26.28 -6.75
N LYS A 210 20.30 26.55 -6.58
CA LYS A 210 21.36 25.72 -7.16
C LYS A 210 21.81 24.69 -6.12
N LYS A 211 21.57 23.40 -6.40
CA LYS A 211 21.96 22.28 -5.54
C LYS A 211 22.79 21.31 -6.35
N GLU A 212 23.97 20.92 -5.83
CA GLU A 212 24.86 19.93 -6.46
C GLU A 212 25.20 20.26 -7.93
N GLY A 213 25.33 21.55 -8.24
CA GLY A 213 25.64 22.03 -9.60
C GLY A 213 24.42 22.20 -10.52
N ALA A 214 23.25 21.69 -10.15
CA ALA A 214 22.01 21.79 -10.93
C ALA A 214 21.06 22.87 -10.39
N LEU A 215 20.28 23.48 -11.30
CA LEU A 215 19.22 24.45 -10.96
C LEU A 215 17.91 23.70 -10.72
N TRP A 216 17.32 23.89 -9.56
CA TRP A 216 16.04 23.33 -9.15
C TRP A 216 15.00 24.43 -9.02
N GLY A 217 13.82 24.22 -9.60
CA GLY A 217 12.66 25.09 -9.45
C GLY A 217 11.74 24.57 -8.34
N TYR A 218 11.14 25.47 -7.59
CA TYR A 218 10.18 25.14 -6.55
C TYR A 218 8.96 26.04 -6.65
N THR A 219 7.79 25.44 -6.52
CA THR A 219 6.50 26.13 -6.38
C THR A 219 5.88 25.71 -5.05
N GLU A 220 5.65 26.67 -4.15
CA GLU A 220 4.96 26.46 -2.88
C GLU A 220 3.62 27.18 -2.88
N ARG A 221 2.55 26.46 -2.55
CA ARG A 221 1.18 27.00 -2.43
C ARG A 221 0.74 27.01 -0.99
N PHE A 222 0.14 28.10 -0.55
CA PHE A 222 -0.33 28.29 0.80
C PHE A 222 -1.82 28.61 0.84
N ASP A 223 -2.49 28.09 1.87
CA ASP A 223 -3.80 28.54 2.30
C ASP A 223 -3.71 30.00 2.77
N ALA A 224 -4.55 30.87 2.23
CA ALA A 224 -4.53 32.30 2.56
C ALA A 224 -5.08 32.62 3.96
N GLN A 225 -5.99 31.80 4.51
CA GLN A 225 -6.57 32.09 5.83
C GLN A 225 -5.57 31.84 6.96
N ASN A 226 -4.79 30.75 6.86
CA ASN A 226 -3.90 30.33 7.94
C ASN A 226 -2.40 30.46 7.58
N HIS A 227 -2.08 30.88 6.35
CA HIS A 227 -0.71 30.89 5.81
C HIS A 227 -0.01 29.52 5.88
N LEU A 228 -0.78 28.45 5.83
CA LEU A 228 -0.31 27.07 5.92
C LEU A 228 0.07 26.54 4.55
N LEU A 229 1.21 25.84 4.44
CA LEU A 229 1.65 25.23 3.18
C LEU A 229 0.69 24.11 2.82
N THR A 230 0.08 24.14 1.63
CA THR A 230 -0.86 23.12 1.17
C THR A 230 -0.24 22.23 0.10
N GLN A 231 0.70 22.76 -0.67
CA GLN A 231 1.37 22.01 -1.72
C GLN A 231 2.79 22.52 -1.96
N LYS A 232 3.72 21.61 -2.22
CA LYS A 232 5.07 21.90 -2.67
C LYS A 232 5.41 21.06 -3.90
N VAL A 233 5.76 21.74 -4.99
CA VAL A 233 6.24 21.13 -6.23
C VAL A 233 7.71 21.45 -6.38
N ALA A 234 8.51 20.45 -6.74
CA ALA A 234 9.91 20.63 -7.10
C ALA A 234 10.12 20.13 -8.53
N ASP A 235 10.77 20.95 -9.34
CA ASP A 235 11.04 20.69 -10.75
C ASP A 235 12.55 20.63 -10.98
N TYR A 236 12.97 19.68 -11.82
CA TYR A 236 14.32 19.55 -12.31
C TYR A 236 14.32 19.78 -13.82
N GLN A 237 15.04 20.81 -14.29
CA GLN A 237 15.10 21.16 -15.72
C GLN A 237 13.72 21.29 -16.40
N HIS A 238 12.73 21.87 -15.69
CA HIS A 238 11.34 22.03 -16.14
C HIS A 238 10.49 20.76 -16.21
N GLU A 239 10.96 19.64 -15.64
CA GLU A 239 10.16 18.44 -15.45
C GLU A 239 9.85 18.23 -13.95
N PRO A 240 8.59 17.90 -13.59
CA PRO A 240 8.20 17.72 -12.20
C PRO A 240 8.92 16.52 -11.60
N ALA A 241 9.78 16.78 -10.61
CA ALA A 241 10.54 15.77 -9.88
C ALA A 241 9.79 15.27 -8.64
N SER A 242 9.02 16.15 -7.98
CA SER A 242 8.15 15.74 -6.88
C SER A 242 6.99 16.71 -6.63
N VAL A 243 5.87 16.18 -6.16
CA VAL A 243 4.72 16.93 -5.66
C VAL A 243 4.38 16.40 -4.27
N ILE A 244 4.29 17.27 -3.28
CA ILE A 244 3.92 16.94 -1.90
C ILE A 244 2.69 17.78 -1.52
N THR A 245 1.64 17.13 -1.05
CA THR A 245 0.41 17.75 -0.57
C THR A 245 0.33 17.61 0.95
N TYR A 246 -0.07 18.69 1.62
CA TYR A 246 -0.13 18.78 3.07
C TYR A 246 -1.57 18.99 3.57
N GLY A 247 -1.85 18.44 4.75
CA GLY A 247 -3.11 18.64 5.46
C GLY A 247 -3.15 19.97 6.22
N ALA A 248 -4.32 20.24 6.82
CA ALA A 248 -4.54 21.43 7.66
C ALA A 248 -3.65 21.44 8.92
N ASP A 249 -3.17 20.28 9.35
CA ASP A 249 -2.22 20.06 10.45
C ASP A 249 -0.74 20.10 10.02
N GLN A 250 -0.47 20.40 8.74
CA GLN A 250 0.86 20.36 8.12
C GLN A 250 1.50 18.97 8.02
N GLN A 251 0.76 17.89 8.25
CA GLN A 251 1.23 16.55 7.92
C GLN A 251 1.16 16.32 6.41
N VAL A 252 2.07 15.49 5.90
CA VAL A 252 2.03 15.08 4.48
C VAL A 252 0.84 14.15 4.30
N LEU A 253 -0.08 14.48 3.38
CA LEU A 253 -1.20 13.61 3.01
C LEU A 253 -0.86 12.74 1.81
N GLU A 254 -0.10 13.31 0.87
CA GLU A 254 0.19 12.68 -0.40
C GLU A 254 1.57 13.11 -0.92
N ARG A 255 2.31 12.16 -1.47
CA ARG A 255 3.63 12.39 -2.04
C ARG A 255 3.78 11.66 -3.37
N HIS A 256 4.10 12.42 -4.41
CA HIS A 256 4.47 11.93 -5.73
C HIS A 256 5.93 12.23 -5.99
N ILE A 257 6.71 11.23 -6.36
CA ILE A 257 8.12 11.39 -6.72
C ILE A 257 8.35 10.76 -8.10
N PHE A 258 8.97 11.54 -8.98
CA PHE A 258 9.38 11.13 -10.32
C PHE A 258 10.91 11.17 -10.36
N SER A 259 11.53 9.99 -10.31
CA SER A 259 12.97 9.88 -10.49
C SER A 259 13.30 9.68 -11.95
N HIS A 260 13.82 10.72 -12.61
CA HIS A 260 14.26 10.65 -14.01
C HIS A 260 15.47 9.72 -14.19
N TYR A 261 16.38 9.68 -13.19
CA TYR A 261 17.57 8.84 -13.24
C TYR A 261 17.23 7.34 -13.17
N ASN A 262 16.33 6.98 -12.24
CA ASN A 262 15.92 5.58 -12.07
C ASN A 262 14.69 5.22 -12.92
N ARG A 263 14.08 6.20 -13.62
CA ARG A 263 12.85 6.05 -14.39
C ARG A 263 11.71 5.43 -13.56
N MET A 264 11.55 5.95 -12.35
CA MET A 264 10.62 5.44 -11.33
C MET A 264 9.56 6.47 -10.97
N LYS A 265 8.34 5.99 -10.73
CA LYS A 265 7.21 6.74 -10.19
C LYS A 265 6.81 6.15 -8.85
N LEU A 266 6.92 6.95 -7.80
CA LEU A 266 6.52 6.60 -6.44
C LEU A 266 5.35 7.49 -6.04
N HIS A 267 4.27 6.87 -5.59
CA HIS A 267 3.07 7.53 -5.10
C HIS A 267 2.74 6.98 -3.71
N GLU A 268 2.68 7.86 -2.72
CA GLU A 268 2.45 7.51 -1.32
C GLU A 268 1.32 8.35 -0.74
N PHE A 269 0.50 7.72 0.08
CA PHE A 269 -0.59 8.33 0.83
C PHE A 269 -0.42 8.05 2.31
N PHE A 270 -0.76 9.03 3.13
CA PHE A 270 -0.61 8.98 4.57
C PHE A 270 -1.94 9.30 5.26
N ASP A 271 -2.15 8.72 6.44
CA ASP A 271 -3.27 9.09 7.30
C ASP A 271 -3.03 10.43 8.02
N ALA A 272 -4.00 10.86 8.83
CA ALA A 272 -3.92 12.10 9.59
C ALA A 272 -2.81 12.10 10.68
N ASP A 273 -2.34 10.93 11.08
CA ASP A 273 -1.25 10.79 12.05
C ASP A 273 0.13 10.72 11.36
N GLY A 274 0.16 10.71 10.01
CA GLY A 274 1.36 10.64 9.19
C GLY A 274 1.86 9.21 8.91
N HIS A 275 1.07 8.17 9.19
CA HIS A 275 1.41 6.79 8.83
C HIS A 275 1.13 6.52 7.37
N LEU A 276 2.04 5.79 6.71
CA LEU A 276 1.89 5.39 5.31
C LEU A 276 0.79 4.33 5.17
N ILE A 277 -0.33 4.70 4.53
CA ILE A 277 -1.50 3.81 4.33
C ILE A 277 -1.56 3.20 2.93
N LYS A 278 -0.95 3.87 1.95
CA LYS A 278 -0.88 3.36 0.58
C LYS A 278 0.42 3.77 -0.08
N ARG A 279 1.01 2.85 -0.85
CA ARG A 279 2.22 3.07 -1.62
C ARG A 279 2.18 2.29 -2.93
N ASP A 280 2.33 3.01 -4.03
CA ASP A 280 2.48 2.48 -5.37
C ASP A 280 3.87 2.89 -5.91
N ASN A 281 4.71 1.93 -6.30
CA ASN A 281 6.05 2.20 -6.80
C ASN A 281 6.32 1.43 -8.11
N ILE A 282 6.37 2.15 -9.22
CA ILE A 282 6.29 1.58 -10.57
C ILE A 282 7.44 2.13 -11.42
N ASP A 283 8.06 1.28 -12.25
CA ASP A 283 9.06 1.70 -13.24
C ASP A 283 8.43 2.24 -14.53
N GLU A 284 9.25 2.66 -15.51
CA GLU A 284 8.78 3.19 -16.80
C GLU A 284 7.96 2.18 -17.62
N ASP A 285 8.21 0.89 -17.44
CA ASP A 285 7.54 -0.19 -18.15
C ASP A 285 6.21 -0.57 -17.49
N GLY A 286 5.83 0.10 -16.40
CA GLY A 286 4.62 -0.20 -15.64
C GLY A 286 4.78 -1.39 -14.68
N ARG A 287 6.02 -1.86 -14.43
CA ARG A 287 6.25 -2.99 -13.50
C ARG A 287 6.38 -2.48 -12.08
N GLN A 288 5.82 -3.25 -11.15
CA GLN A 288 5.92 -2.98 -9.72
C GLN A 288 7.35 -3.22 -9.23
N GLN A 289 7.85 -2.30 -8.39
CA GLN A 289 9.18 -2.34 -7.80
C GLN A 289 9.12 -1.96 -6.31
N GLY A 290 9.96 -2.57 -5.49
CA GLY A 290 10.05 -2.29 -4.05
C GLY A 290 8.74 -2.56 -3.29
N LEU A 291 8.58 -1.87 -2.16
CA LEU A 291 7.42 -2.00 -1.29
C LEU A 291 6.17 -1.34 -1.90
N HIS A 292 5.08 -2.09 -1.94
CA HIS A 292 3.71 -1.64 -2.23
C HIS A 292 2.85 -1.88 -1.00
N ILE A 293 2.00 -0.92 -0.68
CA ILE A 293 1.04 -0.99 0.44
C ILE A 293 -0.33 -0.63 -0.08
N PHE A 294 -1.34 -1.42 0.23
CA PHE A 294 -2.73 -1.12 -0.08
C PHE A 294 -3.66 -1.74 0.95
N GLU A 295 -4.87 -1.19 1.05
CA GLU A 295 -5.90 -1.70 1.94
C GLU A 295 -6.97 -2.46 1.14
N LEU A 296 -7.40 -3.60 1.67
CA LEU A 296 -8.48 -4.42 1.12
C LEU A 296 -9.27 -5.04 2.28
N ASP A 297 -10.59 -4.86 2.31
CA ASP A 297 -11.49 -5.46 3.30
C ASP A 297 -11.07 -5.28 4.79
N GLY A 298 -10.50 -4.11 5.12
CA GLY A 298 -10.02 -3.79 6.48
C GLY A 298 -8.70 -4.47 6.85
N GLU A 299 -7.98 -5.01 5.86
CA GLU A 299 -6.61 -5.52 5.97
C GLU A 299 -5.64 -4.58 5.25
N THR A 300 -4.49 -4.34 5.86
CA THR A 300 -3.35 -3.68 5.23
C THR A 300 -2.45 -4.75 4.64
N ILE A 301 -2.27 -4.72 3.33
CA ILE A 301 -1.45 -5.66 2.59
C ILE A 301 -0.17 -4.94 2.18
N ALA A 302 0.97 -5.52 2.53
CA ALA A 302 2.28 -5.02 2.16
C ALA A 302 3.03 -6.09 1.37
N HIS A 303 3.43 -5.75 0.15
CA HIS A 303 4.11 -6.65 -0.78
C HIS A 303 5.38 -6.00 -1.30
N ASN A 304 6.46 -6.77 -1.35
CA ASN A 304 7.71 -6.32 -1.97
C ASN A 304 7.85 -6.93 -3.36
N TYR A 305 8.19 -6.10 -4.35
CA TYR A 305 8.30 -6.50 -5.74
C TYR A 305 9.69 -6.20 -6.31
N LYS A 306 10.11 -7.03 -7.26
CA LYS A 306 11.24 -6.78 -8.13
C LYS A 306 10.88 -7.22 -9.54
N ASP A 307 10.99 -6.31 -10.51
CA ASP A 307 10.67 -6.55 -11.91
C ASP A 307 9.24 -7.10 -12.11
N GLY A 308 8.28 -6.57 -11.35
CA GLY A 308 6.86 -6.95 -11.42
C GLY A 308 6.52 -8.30 -10.77
N LYS A 309 7.47 -8.94 -10.08
CA LYS A 309 7.25 -10.20 -9.35
C LYS A 309 7.45 -9.99 -7.86
N LEU A 310 6.70 -10.73 -7.03
CA LEU A 310 6.93 -10.74 -5.58
C LEU A 310 8.36 -11.19 -5.28
N ASP A 311 9.11 -10.35 -4.58
CA ASP A 311 10.51 -10.58 -4.23
C ASP A 311 10.81 -9.83 -2.92
N GLY A 312 10.92 -10.60 -1.83
CA GLY A 312 11.02 -10.10 -0.47
C GLY A 312 9.81 -10.46 0.41
N LEU A 313 9.66 -9.72 1.49
CA LEU A 313 8.61 -9.93 2.50
C LEU A 313 7.24 -9.50 1.98
N SER A 314 6.25 -10.33 2.27
CA SER A 314 4.83 -10.11 2.04
C SER A 314 4.08 -10.31 3.36
N THR A 315 3.28 -9.32 3.76
CA THR A 315 2.49 -9.38 4.99
C THR A 315 1.06 -8.93 4.76
N ILE A 316 0.15 -9.51 5.54
CA ILE A 316 -1.23 -9.07 5.66
C ILE A 316 -1.48 -8.76 7.12
N THR A 317 -1.88 -7.53 7.42
CA THR A 317 -2.13 -7.04 8.77
C THR A 317 -3.60 -6.72 8.94
N ARG A 318 -4.22 -7.22 10.02
CA ARG A 318 -5.61 -6.97 10.37
C ARG A 318 -5.69 -6.58 11.84
N LYS A 319 -6.27 -5.41 12.14
CA LYS A 319 -6.43 -4.89 13.52
C LYS A 319 -5.13 -4.93 14.34
N GLY A 320 -4.01 -4.52 13.73
CA GLY A 320 -2.69 -4.50 14.36
C GLY A 320 -2.02 -5.87 14.54
N ARG A 321 -2.56 -6.94 13.95
CA ARG A 321 -1.96 -8.28 13.96
C ARG A 321 -1.60 -8.71 12.54
N ILE A 322 -0.40 -9.24 12.35
CA ILE A 322 0.06 -9.84 11.11
C ILE A 322 -0.59 -11.22 11.00
N VAL A 323 -1.62 -11.34 10.18
CA VAL A 323 -2.39 -12.58 10.03
C VAL A 323 -1.80 -13.50 8.96
N SER A 324 -0.89 -12.98 8.14
CA SER A 324 -0.11 -13.74 7.17
C SER A 324 1.25 -13.10 6.97
N MET A 325 2.29 -13.92 6.97
CA MET A 325 3.66 -13.52 6.66
C MET A 325 4.29 -14.54 5.73
N GLN A 326 4.83 -14.08 4.62
CA GLN A 326 5.39 -14.89 3.56
C GLN A 326 6.62 -14.21 2.97
N TYR A 327 7.61 -15.00 2.56
CA TYR A 327 8.76 -14.49 1.83
C TYR A 327 8.77 -15.06 0.41
N PHE A 328 9.06 -14.22 -0.57
CA PHE A 328 9.09 -14.59 -1.98
C PHE A 328 10.45 -14.28 -2.59
N LYS A 329 10.81 -15.05 -3.62
CA LYS A 329 11.94 -14.78 -4.51
C LYS A 329 11.48 -15.08 -5.92
N GLN A 330 11.51 -14.07 -6.81
CA GLN A 330 11.06 -14.21 -8.20
C GLN A 330 9.64 -14.80 -8.35
N GLY A 331 8.72 -14.39 -7.49
CA GLY A 331 7.33 -14.83 -7.50
C GLY A 331 7.06 -16.20 -6.88
N LYS A 332 8.08 -16.87 -6.33
CA LYS A 332 7.94 -18.16 -5.65
C LYS A 332 8.16 -18.02 -4.15
N LEU A 333 7.38 -18.76 -3.37
CA LEU A 333 7.48 -18.78 -1.92
C LEU A 333 8.81 -19.44 -1.49
N VAL A 334 9.52 -18.82 -0.57
CA VAL A 334 10.80 -19.28 -0.02
C VAL A 334 10.83 -18.95 1.47
N SER A 335 11.60 -19.69 2.27
CA SER A 335 11.77 -19.44 3.71
C SER A 335 10.50 -19.71 4.55
N ASN A 336 10.60 -19.31 5.82
CA ASN A 336 9.59 -19.51 6.85
C ASN A 336 8.46 -18.50 6.70
N GLY A 337 7.24 -18.95 6.96
CA GLY A 337 6.07 -18.10 6.99
C GLY A 337 4.95 -18.74 7.78
N TYR A 338 3.85 -18.00 7.88
CA TYR A 338 2.64 -18.48 8.51
C TYR A 338 1.40 -17.83 7.90
N ARG A 339 0.26 -18.50 8.09
CA ARG A 339 -1.06 -17.99 7.74
C ARG A 339 -2.07 -18.37 8.81
N THR A 340 -2.84 -17.38 9.22
CA THR A 340 -3.97 -17.56 10.15
C THR A 340 -5.15 -18.18 9.43
N ILE A 341 -5.75 -19.21 10.04
CA ILE A 341 -6.98 -19.85 9.56
C ILE A 341 -8.13 -19.35 10.42
N PHE A 342 -9.01 -18.56 9.81
CA PHE A 342 -10.23 -18.07 10.44
C PHE A 342 -11.36 -19.07 10.29
N PHE A 343 -12.21 -19.16 11.31
CA PHE A 343 -13.50 -19.83 11.21
C PHE A 343 -14.59 -18.77 11.13
N THR A 344 -15.37 -18.79 10.05
CA THR A 344 -16.66 -18.10 9.99
C THR A 344 -17.71 -19.05 10.56
N GLY A 345 -18.32 -18.67 11.68
CA GLY A 345 -19.47 -19.41 12.20
C GLY A 345 -20.60 -19.43 11.16
N ALA A 346 -21.42 -20.48 11.20
CA ALA A 346 -22.57 -20.64 10.30
C ALA A 346 -23.58 -19.46 10.38
N ASP A 347 -23.51 -18.65 11.44
CA ASP A 347 -24.22 -17.37 11.54
C ASP A 347 -23.35 -16.21 11.05
N SER A 348 -23.88 -15.46 10.09
CA SER A 348 -23.32 -14.23 9.50
C SER A 348 -23.12 -13.06 10.49
N ARG A 349 -23.33 -13.30 11.78
CA ARG A 349 -23.06 -12.37 12.90
C ARG A 349 -21.94 -12.83 13.82
N SER A 350 -21.31 -13.98 13.55
CA SER A 350 -20.22 -14.48 14.38
C SER A 350 -18.97 -13.62 14.25
N THR A 351 -18.43 -13.18 15.38
CA THR A 351 -17.07 -12.62 15.45
C THR A 351 -16.11 -13.65 14.90
N GLU A 352 -15.43 -13.31 13.81
CA GLU A 352 -14.38 -14.13 13.22
C GLU A 352 -13.32 -14.45 14.29
N GLN A 353 -13.21 -15.72 14.65
CA GLN A 353 -12.24 -16.20 15.64
C GLN A 353 -11.11 -16.93 14.91
N ILE A 354 -9.89 -16.65 15.34
CA ILE A 354 -8.73 -17.41 14.91
C ILE A 354 -8.88 -18.82 15.49
N LYS A 355 -8.91 -19.82 14.62
CA LYS A 355 -8.97 -21.22 15.05
C LYS A 355 -7.57 -21.74 15.25
N ASN A 356 -6.79 -21.76 14.16
CA ASN A 356 -5.43 -22.27 14.13
C ASN A 356 -4.53 -21.32 13.31
N ILE A 357 -3.23 -21.39 13.54
CA ILE A 357 -2.21 -20.79 12.67
C ILE A 357 -1.42 -21.90 12.01
N TYR A 358 -1.31 -21.82 10.68
CA TYR A 358 -0.54 -22.74 9.85
C TYR A 358 0.84 -22.15 9.60
N PHE A 359 1.87 -22.81 10.09
CA PHE A 359 3.27 -22.48 9.86
C PHE A 359 3.84 -23.35 8.75
N PHE A 360 4.71 -22.79 7.92
CA PHE A 360 5.37 -23.50 6.83
C PHE A 360 6.79 -22.99 6.62
N GLU A 361 7.65 -23.85 6.07
CA GLU A 361 9.03 -23.57 5.72
C GLU A 361 9.31 -24.11 4.33
N TYR A 362 9.85 -23.26 3.46
CA TYR A 362 10.28 -23.61 2.12
C TYR A 362 11.80 -23.40 1.95
N ASN A 363 12.44 -24.28 1.18
CA ASN A 363 13.84 -24.06 0.79
C ASN A 363 13.96 -23.00 -0.32
N GLU A 364 15.19 -22.72 -0.76
CA GLU A 364 15.45 -21.74 -1.83
C GLU A 364 14.89 -22.18 -3.20
N GLN A 365 14.60 -23.47 -3.37
CA GLN A 365 14.02 -24.06 -4.58
C GLN A 365 12.47 -24.06 -4.54
N SER A 366 11.87 -23.50 -3.49
CA SER A 366 10.43 -23.49 -3.23
C SER A 366 9.83 -24.88 -3.01
N GLU A 367 10.62 -25.78 -2.44
CA GLU A 367 10.15 -27.07 -1.95
C GLU A 367 9.81 -26.95 -0.46
N LEU A 368 8.65 -27.49 -0.06
CA LEU A 368 8.19 -27.48 1.31
C LEU A 368 9.07 -28.40 2.17
N ILE A 369 9.73 -27.85 3.18
CA ILE A 369 10.57 -28.58 4.13
C ILE A 369 9.74 -29.07 5.31
N SER A 370 8.90 -28.18 5.86
CA SER A 370 8.14 -28.44 7.08
C SER A 370 6.88 -27.59 7.10
N ASP A 371 5.85 -28.10 7.75
CA ASP A 371 4.61 -27.36 8.01
C ASP A 371 3.82 -27.98 9.17
N TYR A 372 3.13 -27.16 9.94
CA TYR A 372 2.37 -27.61 11.09
C TYR A 372 1.28 -26.60 11.48
N ASN A 373 0.27 -27.07 12.20
CA ASN A 373 -0.84 -26.28 12.69
C ASN A 373 -0.76 -26.11 14.21
N VAL A 374 -1.05 -24.92 14.70
CA VAL A 374 -1.09 -24.65 16.13
C VAL A 374 -2.41 -23.99 16.48
N GLY A 375 -3.10 -24.52 17.50
CA GLY A 375 -4.32 -23.93 18.04
C GLY A 375 -4.09 -22.49 18.54
N ALA A 376 -5.08 -21.62 18.36
CA ALA A 376 -4.98 -20.21 18.74
C ALA A 376 -4.66 -19.99 20.23
N GLU A 377 -5.05 -20.92 21.09
CA GLU A 377 -4.79 -20.91 22.53
C GLU A 377 -3.29 -20.98 22.88
N TYR A 378 -2.46 -21.50 21.97
CA TYR A 378 -1.01 -21.59 22.14
C TYR A 378 -0.24 -20.43 21.49
N ILE A 379 -0.95 -19.46 20.92
CA ILE A 379 -0.37 -18.30 20.24
C ILE A 379 -0.50 -17.07 21.13
N ARG A 380 0.61 -16.40 21.35
CA ARG A 380 0.65 -15.02 21.84
C ARG A 380 1.02 -14.10 20.69
N TRP A 381 0.73 -12.81 20.82
CA TRP A 381 1.11 -11.81 19.82
C TRP A 381 2.17 -10.90 20.43
N ASN A 382 3.26 -10.65 19.73
CA ASN A 382 4.28 -9.70 20.18
C ASN A 382 3.84 -8.25 19.89
N ASP A 383 4.64 -7.27 20.31
CA ASP A 383 4.35 -5.85 20.12
C ASP A 383 4.31 -5.43 18.64
N ASN A 384 4.94 -6.20 17.76
CA ASN A 384 4.90 -6.01 16.30
C ASN A 384 3.66 -6.67 15.67
N GLY A 385 2.82 -7.31 16.47
CA GLY A 385 1.65 -8.04 16.00
C GLY A 385 1.98 -9.35 15.29
N GLU A 386 3.14 -9.99 15.54
CA GLU A 386 3.47 -11.32 15.02
C GLU A 386 3.06 -12.43 16.00
N PRO A 387 2.65 -13.61 15.52
CA PRO A 387 2.33 -14.75 16.36
C PRO A 387 3.61 -15.39 16.89
N ILE A 388 3.67 -15.57 18.20
CA ILE A 388 4.73 -16.27 18.92
C ILE A 388 4.14 -17.49 19.62
N LEU A 389 4.83 -18.63 19.51
CA LEU A 389 4.44 -19.84 20.22
C LEU A 389 4.69 -19.65 21.72
N ALA A 390 3.74 -20.06 22.56
CA ALA A 390 3.96 -20.14 23.99
C ALA A 390 5.09 -21.13 24.31
N ASN A 391 5.95 -20.83 25.30
CA ASN A 391 7.14 -21.63 25.63
C ASN A 391 6.86 -23.13 25.87
N GLU A 392 5.65 -23.47 26.31
CA GLU A 392 5.18 -24.83 26.55
C GLU A 392 5.01 -25.66 25.26
N ALA A 393 5.07 -25.04 24.07
CA ALA A 393 4.87 -25.68 22.77
C ALA A 393 6.17 -25.97 21.97
N ILE A 394 7.36 -25.68 22.54
CA ILE A 394 8.62 -25.62 21.77
C ILE A 394 9.25 -27.00 21.55
N ALA A 395 9.49 -27.75 22.62
CA ALA A 395 10.13 -29.06 22.56
C ALA A 395 9.82 -29.89 23.81
N HIS A 396 9.51 -31.17 23.64
CA HIS A 396 9.24 -32.08 24.76
C HIS A 396 10.14 -33.29 24.70
N SER A 397 10.89 -33.53 25.78
CA SER A 397 11.67 -34.74 25.96
C SER A 397 10.77 -35.94 26.29
N ALA A 398 11.35 -37.14 26.22
CA ALA A 398 10.66 -38.32 26.73
C ALA A 398 10.31 -38.11 28.22
N PRO A 399 9.09 -38.47 28.65
CA PRO A 399 8.60 -38.26 30.00
C PRO A 399 9.33 -39.21 30.96
N ALA A 400 9.58 -38.74 32.18
CA ALA A 400 9.95 -39.66 33.26
C ALA A 400 8.68 -40.41 33.69
N LEU A 401 8.61 -41.71 33.39
CA LEU A 401 7.46 -42.51 33.78
C LEU A 401 7.60 -43.02 35.22
N THR A 402 6.48 -43.09 35.94
CA THR A 402 6.43 -43.59 37.32
C THR A 402 5.89 -45.03 37.32
N PRO A 403 6.61 -46.01 37.89
CA PRO A 403 6.12 -47.39 38.04
C PRO A 403 4.77 -47.46 38.77
N ASP A 404 4.05 -48.58 38.58
CA ASP A 404 2.73 -48.86 39.18
C ASP A 404 1.58 -47.94 38.71
N VAL A 405 1.82 -47.16 37.64
CA VAL A 405 0.77 -46.45 36.91
C VAL A 405 0.13 -47.38 35.89
N MET A 406 -1.20 -47.45 35.94
CA MET A 406 -2.03 -48.17 34.97
C MET A 406 -2.62 -47.18 33.96
N SER A 407 -2.48 -47.48 32.68
CA SER A 407 -3.24 -46.84 31.60
C SER A 407 -4.29 -47.81 31.08
N LEU A 408 -5.54 -47.38 31.02
CA LEU A 408 -6.65 -48.17 30.49
C LEU A 408 -7.13 -47.57 29.18
N TYR A 409 -7.07 -48.35 28.11
CA TYR A 409 -7.51 -47.94 26.79
C TYR A 409 -8.77 -48.67 26.39
N SER A 410 -9.69 -47.99 25.70
CA SER A 410 -10.79 -48.64 24.98
C SER A 410 -10.50 -48.62 23.49
N TYR A 411 -10.83 -49.71 22.81
CA TYR A 411 -10.68 -49.83 21.35
C TYR A 411 -11.98 -50.21 20.64
N GLY A 412 -13.10 -50.37 21.37
CA GLY A 412 -14.39 -50.81 20.81
C GLY A 412 -15.60 -50.39 21.65
N GLY A 413 -15.49 -49.32 22.44
CA GLY A 413 -16.57 -48.83 23.31
C GLY A 413 -16.51 -49.39 24.73
N LYS A 414 -17.67 -49.56 25.37
CA LYS A 414 -17.78 -49.83 26.82
C LYS A 414 -17.33 -51.22 27.28
N ASP A 415 -17.17 -52.19 26.38
CA ASP A 415 -16.91 -53.60 26.75
C ASP A 415 -15.51 -54.09 26.34
N HIS A 416 -14.70 -53.23 25.72
CA HIS A 416 -13.42 -53.61 25.12
C HIS A 416 -12.28 -52.76 25.68
N PHE A 417 -11.74 -53.18 26.82
CA PHE A 417 -10.64 -52.49 27.49
C PHE A 417 -9.32 -53.25 27.42
N LEU A 418 -8.23 -52.51 27.23
CA LEU A 418 -6.86 -52.99 27.30
C LEU A 418 -6.15 -52.30 28.48
N PRO A 419 -5.92 -53.02 29.60
CA PRO A 419 -5.14 -52.49 30.71
C PRO A 419 -3.64 -52.63 30.41
N LEU A 420 -2.90 -51.55 30.63
CA LEU A 420 -1.45 -51.51 30.56
C LEU A 420 -0.89 -51.05 31.88
N MET A 421 -0.20 -51.94 32.58
CA MET A 421 0.45 -51.61 33.86
C MET A 421 1.95 -51.41 33.62
N LEU A 422 2.49 -50.25 33.98
CA LEU A 422 3.94 -50.03 33.94
C LEU A 422 4.61 -50.73 35.14
N GLU A 423 5.42 -51.75 34.87
CA GLU A 423 6.14 -52.51 35.90
C GLU A 423 7.46 -51.86 36.29
N SER A 424 8.26 -51.47 35.30
CA SER A 424 9.60 -50.93 35.54
C SER A 424 10.09 -50.11 34.36
N VAL A 425 11.02 -49.20 34.63
CA VAL A 425 11.79 -48.46 33.62
C VAL A 425 13.28 -48.66 33.90
N ASP A 426 14.02 -49.21 32.93
CA ASP A 426 15.47 -49.35 32.99
C ASP A 426 16.10 -48.86 31.67
N LYS A 427 17.11 -47.98 31.76
CA LYS A 427 17.95 -47.50 30.63
C LYS A 427 17.16 -47.25 29.32
N ASP A 428 16.12 -46.42 29.41
CA ASP A 428 15.25 -46.03 28.28
C ASP A 428 14.26 -47.11 27.79
N VAL A 429 14.13 -48.24 28.49
CA VAL A 429 13.15 -49.30 28.20
C VAL A 429 12.12 -49.38 29.32
N ALA A 430 10.84 -49.19 28.96
CA ALA A 430 9.70 -49.42 29.84
C ALA A 430 9.12 -50.83 29.63
N VAL A 431 8.85 -51.53 30.72
CA VAL A 431 8.24 -52.86 30.73
C VAL A 431 6.79 -52.72 31.14
N TYR A 432 5.87 -53.04 30.22
CA TYR A 432 4.43 -53.01 30.45
C TYR A 432 3.88 -54.43 30.59
N ASN A 433 3.03 -54.63 31.59
CA ASN A 433 2.22 -55.84 31.76
C ASN A 433 0.85 -55.64 31.11
N LEU A 434 0.54 -56.50 30.14
CA LEU A 434 -0.78 -56.71 29.56
C LEU A 434 -1.37 -58.01 30.13
N PRO A 435 -2.69 -58.27 30.01
CA PRO A 435 -3.32 -59.46 30.58
C PRO A 435 -2.61 -60.79 30.26
N ASP A 436 -2.11 -60.91 29.02
CA ASP A 436 -1.60 -62.19 28.50
C ASP A 436 -0.09 -62.18 28.21
N GLN A 437 0.59 -61.04 28.36
CA GLN A 437 2.00 -60.89 27.98
C GLN A 437 2.68 -59.66 28.59
N LYS A 438 4.01 -59.68 28.63
CA LYS A 438 4.84 -58.49 28.88
C LYS A 438 5.31 -57.88 27.58
N VAL A 439 5.34 -56.55 27.51
CA VAL A 439 5.85 -55.80 26.36
C VAL A 439 6.90 -54.80 26.80
N ASN A 440 8.06 -54.85 26.15
CA ASN A 440 9.14 -53.90 26.34
C ASN A 440 9.02 -52.79 25.30
N VAL A 441 9.06 -51.52 25.72
CA VAL A 441 8.92 -50.34 24.87
C VAL A 441 10.13 -49.42 25.06
N GLN A 442 10.80 -49.08 23.97
CA GLN A 442 11.85 -48.06 23.95
C GLN A 442 11.21 -46.68 24.10
N LEU A 443 11.57 -45.92 25.15
CA LEU A 443 10.91 -44.67 25.49
C LEU A 443 11.26 -43.53 24.53
N SER A 444 12.51 -43.45 24.06
CA SER A 444 12.96 -42.44 23.08
C SER A 444 12.22 -42.49 21.74
N THR A 445 11.63 -43.64 21.39
CA THR A 445 10.95 -43.86 20.11
C THR A 445 9.51 -44.40 20.23
N GLN A 446 9.07 -44.73 21.44
CA GLN A 446 7.83 -45.49 21.72
C GLN A 446 7.72 -46.76 20.85
N SER A 447 8.85 -47.40 20.56
CA SER A 447 8.92 -48.62 19.75
C SER A 447 8.83 -49.86 20.64
N VAL A 448 7.99 -50.84 20.29
CA VAL A 448 8.05 -52.18 20.92
C VAL A 448 9.39 -52.81 20.59
N VAL A 449 10.13 -53.27 21.60
CA VAL A 449 11.34 -54.07 21.42
C VAL A 449 10.92 -55.46 20.95
N ASN A 450 11.21 -55.78 19.69
CA ASN A 450 10.92 -57.09 19.09
C ASN A 450 12.21 -57.69 18.51
N PRO A 451 12.73 -58.80 19.06
CA PRO A 451 13.98 -59.41 18.61
C PRO A 451 13.87 -60.04 17.21
N ASP A 452 12.67 -60.42 16.78
CA ASP A 452 12.42 -61.04 15.47
C ASP A 452 12.23 -60.01 14.36
N ARG A 453 12.25 -58.71 14.70
CA ARG A 453 12.10 -57.61 13.74
C ARG A 453 13.45 -57.08 13.30
N LEU A 454 13.65 -57.03 11.99
CA LEU A 454 14.72 -56.27 11.37
C LEU A 454 14.27 -54.82 11.26
N GLY A 455 15.04 -53.90 11.83
CA GLY A 455 14.66 -52.49 11.91
C GLY A 455 13.72 -52.16 13.08
N GLU A 456 13.23 -50.92 13.10
CA GLU A 456 12.53 -50.34 14.24
C GLU A 456 11.23 -49.67 13.81
N VAL A 457 10.13 -49.86 14.54
CA VAL A 457 8.84 -49.18 14.32
C VAL A 457 8.80 -47.95 15.21
N ARG A 458 9.34 -46.84 14.72
CA ARG A 458 9.46 -45.58 15.50
C ARG A 458 8.15 -44.82 15.51
N ASN A 459 7.29 -45.11 16.48
CA ASN A 459 5.98 -44.47 16.60
C ASN A 459 6.09 -42.99 16.96
N LEU A 460 6.99 -42.65 17.89
CA LEU A 460 7.40 -41.29 18.24
C LEU A 460 8.92 -41.14 18.05
N LEU A 461 9.44 -39.92 18.13
CA LEU A 461 10.88 -39.68 18.18
C LEU A 461 11.18 -38.45 19.03
N PHE A 462 11.64 -38.66 20.27
CA PHE A 462 11.96 -37.58 21.18
C PHE A 462 13.31 -36.89 20.84
N PRO A 463 13.51 -35.61 21.20
CA PRO A 463 12.47 -34.69 21.67
C PRO A 463 11.45 -34.40 20.55
N LEU A 464 10.17 -34.32 20.90
CA LEU A 464 9.12 -33.94 19.98
C LEU A 464 9.17 -32.42 19.79
N THR A 465 9.22 -31.98 18.54
CA THR A 465 9.16 -30.57 18.13
C THR A 465 8.18 -30.43 16.98
N LEU A 466 7.48 -29.29 16.90
CA LEU A 466 6.55 -29.02 15.81
C LEU A 466 7.25 -29.12 14.45
N GLY A 467 6.60 -29.75 13.48
CA GLY A 467 7.16 -29.97 12.14
C GLY A 467 8.25 -31.03 12.05
N LYS A 468 8.64 -31.70 13.15
CA LYS A 468 9.65 -32.78 13.11
C LYS A 468 9.18 -33.93 12.23
N ILE A 469 10.03 -34.37 11.31
CA ILE A 469 9.80 -35.51 10.41
C ILE A 469 10.83 -36.61 10.70
N TRP A 470 10.38 -37.87 10.73
CA TRP A 470 11.28 -39.02 10.75
C TRP A 470 10.76 -40.14 9.86
N LYS A 471 11.70 -41.02 9.48
CA LYS A 471 11.43 -42.19 8.64
C LYS A 471 11.98 -43.43 9.31
N ASP A 472 11.31 -44.54 9.09
CA ASP A 472 11.70 -45.84 9.58
C ASP A 472 11.23 -46.94 8.63
N GLU A 473 11.99 -48.03 8.61
CA GLU A 473 11.73 -49.21 7.81
C GLU A 473 11.93 -50.44 8.70
N TRP A 474 11.03 -51.40 8.58
CA TRP A 474 11.12 -52.65 9.31
C TRP A 474 10.58 -53.83 8.50
N GLU A 475 11.02 -55.01 8.90
CA GLU A 475 10.51 -56.30 8.44
C GLU A 475 10.39 -57.25 9.64
N MET A 476 9.29 -58.00 9.73
CA MET A 476 9.12 -59.04 10.74
C MET A 476 8.21 -60.17 10.26
N PRO A 477 8.43 -61.42 10.73
CA PRO A 477 7.41 -62.44 10.64
C PRO A 477 6.24 -62.09 11.57
N VAL A 478 5.01 -62.28 11.10
CA VAL A 478 3.78 -62.17 11.89
C VAL A 478 3.19 -63.56 12.03
N GLU A 479 2.94 -63.97 13.27
CA GLU A 479 2.29 -65.24 13.58
C GLU A 479 0.87 -64.99 14.07
N MET A 480 -0.09 -65.54 13.32
CA MET A 480 -1.50 -65.53 13.69
C MET A 480 -1.78 -66.77 14.54
N LYS A 481 -2.02 -66.54 15.83
CA LYS A 481 -2.39 -67.57 16.80
C LYS A 481 -3.92 -67.73 16.83
N GLY A 482 -4.42 -68.96 16.93
CA GLY A 482 -5.85 -69.25 16.92
C GLY A 482 -6.14 -70.68 16.44
N GLU A 483 -7.40 -70.96 16.10
CA GLU A 483 -7.84 -72.29 15.61
C GLU A 483 -7.17 -72.68 14.27
N LEU A 484 -6.88 -71.68 13.44
CA LEU A 484 -6.21 -71.83 12.15
C LEU A 484 -4.90 -71.05 12.18
N PRO A 485 -3.82 -71.57 12.79
CA PRO A 485 -2.57 -70.84 12.91
C PRO A 485 -1.85 -70.75 11.56
N TRP A 486 -1.32 -69.57 11.25
CA TRP A 486 -0.56 -69.29 10.03
C TRP A 486 0.40 -68.14 10.28
N ARG A 487 1.35 -67.94 9.36
CA ARG A 487 2.33 -66.84 9.45
C ARG A 487 2.58 -66.21 8.09
N TYR A 488 3.06 -64.98 8.10
CA TYR A 488 3.48 -64.24 6.90
C TYR A 488 4.61 -63.28 7.24
N HIS A 489 5.26 -62.72 6.21
CA HIS A 489 6.27 -61.67 6.35
C HIS A 489 5.63 -60.30 6.15
N TYR A 490 5.85 -59.38 7.08
CA TYR A 490 5.36 -58.02 7.04
C TYR A 490 6.52 -57.03 6.92
N GLN A 491 6.49 -56.22 5.87
CA GLN A 491 7.42 -55.11 5.68
C GLN A 491 6.66 -53.78 5.74
N GLY A 492 7.24 -52.79 6.41
CA GLY A 492 6.69 -51.44 6.49
C GLY A 492 7.75 -50.37 6.24
N LYS A 493 7.38 -49.34 5.49
CA LYS A 493 8.15 -48.09 5.30
C LYS A 493 7.29 -46.92 5.73
N SER A 494 7.74 -46.18 6.73
CA SER A 494 6.94 -45.11 7.31
C SER A 494 7.61 -43.76 7.23
N THR A 495 6.77 -42.73 7.08
CA THR A 495 7.13 -41.34 7.35
C THR A 495 6.17 -40.82 8.41
N SER A 496 6.73 -40.29 9.48
CA SER A 496 5.96 -39.69 10.57
C SER A 496 6.31 -38.22 10.71
N LYS A 497 5.33 -37.43 11.13
CA LYS A 497 5.45 -35.98 11.23
C LYS A 497 4.64 -35.44 12.39
N VAL A 498 5.23 -34.57 13.20
CA VAL A 498 4.47 -33.74 14.17
C VAL A 498 3.74 -32.65 13.39
N ILE A 499 2.46 -32.84 13.11
CA ILE A 499 1.65 -31.95 12.27
C ILE A 499 1.00 -30.81 13.06
N GLY A 500 1.04 -30.86 14.39
CA GLY A 500 0.52 -29.76 15.19
C GLY A 500 0.45 -30.00 16.70
N LEU A 501 -0.16 -29.02 17.36
CA LEU A 501 -0.53 -29.03 18.77
C LEU A 501 -2.00 -28.65 18.89
N GLU A 502 -2.78 -29.51 19.53
CA GLU A 502 -4.22 -29.37 19.67
C GLU A 502 -4.65 -29.73 21.09
N LYS A 503 -5.71 -29.07 21.56
CA LYS A 503 -6.43 -29.48 22.75
C LYS A 503 -7.44 -30.58 22.38
N ILE A 504 -7.28 -31.77 22.94
CA ILE A 504 -8.13 -32.94 22.68
C ILE A 504 -8.85 -33.39 23.95
N THR A 505 -10.16 -33.63 23.85
CA THR A 505 -10.96 -34.20 24.95
C THR A 505 -11.25 -35.66 24.65
N VAL A 506 -10.72 -36.57 25.47
CA VAL A 506 -10.99 -38.01 25.47
C VAL A 506 -11.74 -38.40 26.75
N ALA A 507 -12.15 -39.65 26.89
CA ALA A 507 -12.84 -40.17 28.07
C ALA A 507 -12.06 -39.91 29.38
N ALA A 508 -10.73 -40.07 29.38
CA ALA A 508 -9.89 -39.81 30.55
C ALA A 508 -9.83 -38.31 30.96
N GLY A 509 -10.16 -37.38 30.06
CA GLY A 509 -10.07 -35.95 30.31
C GLY A 509 -9.70 -35.11 29.08
N GLU A 510 -9.36 -33.85 29.33
CA GLU A 510 -8.87 -32.91 28.32
C GLU A 510 -7.36 -32.73 28.43
N TYR A 511 -6.67 -32.77 27.30
CA TYR A 511 -5.21 -32.76 27.22
C TYR A 511 -4.71 -31.85 26.09
N ASP A 512 -3.62 -31.15 26.36
CA ASP A 512 -2.81 -30.52 25.32
C ASP A 512 -1.91 -31.59 24.69
N ALA A 513 -2.07 -31.84 23.40
CA ALA A 513 -1.46 -32.99 22.74
C ALA A 513 -0.78 -32.63 21.42
N PHE A 514 0.43 -33.16 21.23
CA PHE A 514 1.04 -33.21 19.91
C PHE A 514 0.24 -34.13 19.02
N VAL A 515 -0.04 -33.68 17.81
CA VAL A 515 -0.68 -34.50 16.78
C VAL A 515 0.41 -35.00 15.83
N ILE A 516 0.59 -36.31 15.80
CA ILE A 516 1.58 -36.98 14.96
C ILE A 516 0.84 -37.73 13.86
N GLN A 517 1.09 -37.38 12.61
CA GLN A 517 0.64 -38.15 11.46
C GLN A 517 1.74 -39.13 11.07
N ARG A 518 1.37 -40.39 10.89
CA ARG A 518 2.24 -41.45 10.39
C ARG A 518 1.61 -42.10 9.18
N VAL A 519 2.35 -42.10 8.08
CA VAL A 519 1.97 -42.77 6.84
C VAL A 519 2.91 -43.95 6.64
N THR A 520 2.34 -45.15 6.58
CA THR A 520 3.08 -46.40 6.38
C THR A 520 2.68 -47.00 5.05
N LYS A 521 3.64 -47.25 4.17
CA LYS A 521 3.47 -48.18 3.04
C LYS A 521 3.89 -49.56 3.49
N TRP A 522 3.02 -50.56 3.34
CA TRP A 522 3.28 -51.90 3.84
C TRP A 522 3.13 -52.96 2.75
N THR A 523 3.78 -54.11 2.99
CA THR A 523 3.69 -55.32 2.18
C THR A 523 3.57 -56.55 3.08
N LYS A 524 2.59 -57.41 2.80
CA LYS A 524 2.41 -58.75 3.41
C LYS A 524 2.78 -59.80 2.36
N SER A 525 3.61 -60.78 2.71
CA SER A 525 4.16 -61.75 1.75
C SER A 525 4.49 -63.10 2.41
N HIS A 526 4.86 -64.09 1.60
CA HIS A 526 5.29 -65.43 2.06
C HIS A 526 4.37 -66.09 3.10
N PRO A 527 3.06 -66.12 2.85
CA PRO A 527 2.11 -66.72 3.78
C PRO A 527 2.31 -68.24 3.82
N VAL A 528 2.39 -68.81 5.02
CA VAL A 528 2.51 -70.25 5.21
C VAL A 528 1.71 -70.72 6.43
N SER A 529 1.19 -71.93 6.37
CA SER A 529 0.57 -72.61 7.52
C SER A 529 0.97 -74.06 7.57
N GLN A 530 1.09 -74.59 8.79
CA GLN A 530 1.23 -76.03 9.05
C GLN A 530 -0.13 -76.71 9.25
N ASN A 531 -1.22 -75.95 9.41
CA ASN A 531 -2.56 -76.47 9.63
C ASN A 531 -3.10 -77.14 8.34
N PRO A 532 -3.51 -78.42 8.39
CA PRO A 532 -4.05 -79.14 7.24
C PRO A 532 -5.22 -78.43 6.54
N SER A 533 -6.06 -77.71 7.30
CA SER A 533 -7.23 -76.98 6.79
C SER A 533 -6.87 -75.80 5.89
N LEU A 534 -5.63 -75.29 5.96
CA LEU A 534 -5.14 -74.16 5.15
C LEU A 534 -4.26 -74.59 3.95
N ARG A 535 -4.01 -75.90 3.77
CA ARG A 535 -3.14 -76.41 2.68
C ARG A 535 -3.71 -76.20 1.27
N GLY A 536 -5.01 -75.95 1.16
CA GLY A 536 -5.71 -75.71 -0.12
C GLY A 536 -5.73 -74.26 -0.59
N LEU A 537 -5.12 -73.33 0.15
CA LEU A 537 -5.07 -71.91 -0.21
C LEU A 537 -4.07 -71.67 -1.34
N THR A 538 -4.51 -70.90 -2.33
CA THR A 538 -3.72 -70.51 -3.51
C THR A 538 -3.36 -69.04 -3.46
N CYS A 539 -2.35 -68.62 -4.20
CA CYS A 539 -2.09 -67.19 -4.42
C CYS A 539 -2.78 -66.79 -5.73
N GLN A 540 -3.51 -65.68 -5.72
CA GLN A 540 -4.09 -65.11 -6.94
C GLN A 540 -3.02 -64.49 -7.83
N VAL A 541 -1.96 -63.96 -7.22
CA VAL A 541 -0.81 -63.38 -7.92
C VAL A 541 0.43 -64.25 -7.74
N LYS A 542 1.30 -64.28 -8.76
CA LYS A 542 2.51 -65.13 -8.78
C LYS A 542 3.43 -64.89 -7.59
N GLU A 543 3.50 -63.66 -7.11
CA GLU A 543 4.37 -63.26 -6.00
C GLU A 543 3.76 -63.55 -4.62
N CYS A 544 2.47 -63.85 -4.54
CA CYS A 544 1.73 -64.04 -3.28
C CYS A 544 1.91 -62.87 -2.30
N THR A 545 1.81 -61.65 -2.82
CA THR A 545 2.05 -60.40 -2.08
C THR A 545 0.79 -59.54 -2.05
N LEU A 546 0.60 -58.84 -0.93
CA LEU A 546 -0.41 -57.82 -0.74
C LEU A 546 0.26 -56.54 -0.28
N ALA A 547 -0.09 -55.39 -0.84
CA ALA A 547 0.50 -54.11 -0.47
C ALA A 547 -0.55 -53.03 -0.30
N GLY A 548 -0.30 -52.12 0.63
CA GLY A 548 -1.23 -51.03 0.92
C GLY A 548 -0.60 -49.91 1.74
N TYR A 549 -1.47 -49.09 2.30
CA TYR A 549 -1.14 -47.90 3.07
C TYR A 549 -1.90 -47.88 4.38
N ASN A 550 -1.22 -47.45 5.45
CA ASN A 550 -1.85 -47.09 6.71
C ASN A 550 -1.64 -45.60 6.96
N GLN A 551 -2.71 -44.92 7.38
CA GLN A 551 -2.62 -43.60 7.97
C GLN A 551 -2.97 -43.70 9.45
N THR A 552 -2.03 -43.28 10.28
CA THR A 552 -2.17 -43.26 11.73
C THR A 552 -2.03 -41.85 12.25
N PHE A 553 -2.92 -41.44 13.14
CA PHE A 553 -2.77 -40.25 13.94
C PHE A 553 -2.60 -40.64 15.40
N PHE A 554 -1.60 -40.05 16.04
CA PHE A 554 -1.40 -40.15 17.48
C PHE A 554 -1.60 -38.77 18.09
N TRP A 555 -2.37 -38.71 19.17
CA TRP A 555 -2.40 -37.56 20.08
C TRP A 555 -1.59 -37.91 21.31
N TYR A 556 -0.38 -37.37 21.37
CA TYR A 556 0.54 -37.59 22.49
C TYR A 556 0.43 -36.44 23.48
N ALA A 557 0.02 -36.72 24.72
CA ALA A 557 -0.08 -35.74 25.79
C ALA A 557 1.19 -35.75 26.65
N PRO A 558 2.06 -34.72 26.58
CA PRO A 558 3.32 -34.71 27.32
C PRO A 558 3.12 -34.77 28.84
N GLN A 559 2.05 -34.15 29.34
CA GLN A 559 1.72 -34.14 30.78
C GLN A 559 1.45 -35.52 31.36
N LEU A 560 1.01 -36.47 30.53
CA LEU A 560 0.77 -37.87 30.89
C LEU A 560 1.91 -38.80 30.48
N GLY A 561 2.80 -38.31 29.62
CA GLY A 561 3.81 -39.14 28.99
C GLY A 561 3.25 -40.28 28.15
N SER A 562 2.05 -40.12 27.58
CA SER A 562 1.31 -41.20 26.93
C SER A 562 0.52 -40.71 25.73
N ILE A 563 0.27 -41.63 24.80
CA ILE A 563 -0.69 -41.41 23.71
C ILE A 563 -2.09 -41.52 24.31
N VAL A 564 -2.89 -40.46 24.19
CA VAL A 564 -4.26 -40.40 24.74
C VAL A 564 -5.32 -40.81 23.73
N LEU A 565 -4.98 -40.73 22.44
CA LEU A 565 -5.83 -41.14 21.33
C LEU A 565 -4.95 -41.63 20.19
N LYS A 566 -5.33 -42.74 19.57
CA LYS A 566 -4.73 -43.26 18.34
C LYS A 566 -5.85 -43.59 17.36
N ALA A 567 -5.78 -43.07 16.15
CA ALA A 567 -6.72 -43.40 15.07
C ALA A 567 -5.94 -43.98 13.90
N VAL A 568 -6.36 -45.13 13.38
CA VAL A 568 -5.70 -45.82 12.28
C VAL A 568 -6.71 -46.26 11.26
N GLU A 569 -6.39 -46.04 9.99
CA GLU A 569 -7.10 -46.61 8.86
C GLU A 569 -6.09 -47.30 7.94
N GLU A 570 -6.46 -48.45 7.39
CA GLU A 570 -5.66 -49.30 6.51
C GLU A 570 -6.42 -49.49 5.20
N SER A 571 -5.76 -49.23 4.07
CA SER A 571 -6.37 -49.34 2.74
C SER A 571 -5.32 -49.63 1.68
N GLU A 572 -5.67 -50.38 0.64
CA GLU A 572 -4.86 -50.50 -0.58
C GLU A 572 -4.88 -49.22 -1.42
N ASN A 573 -5.87 -48.35 -1.19
CA ASN A 573 -6.07 -47.13 -1.97
C ASN A 573 -5.18 -45.99 -1.44
N PRO A 574 -4.28 -45.42 -2.26
CA PRO A 574 -3.45 -44.29 -1.85
C PRO A 574 -4.24 -43.02 -1.54
N LEU A 575 -5.53 -42.92 -1.94
CA LEU A 575 -6.40 -41.80 -1.59
C LEU A 575 -6.60 -41.64 -0.08
N LEU A 576 -6.40 -42.71 0.70
CA LEU A 576 -6.40 -42.66 2.16
C LEU A 576 -5.49 -41.53 2.68
N LEU A 577 -4.33 -41.33 2.05
CA LEU A 577 -3.30 -40.40 2.52
C LEU A 577 -3.71 -38.91 2.51
N ALA A 578 -4.85 -38.57 1.92
CA ALA A 578 -5.41 -37.23 1.90
C ALA A 578 -6.37 -36.92 3.07
N GLU A 579 -6.59 -37.89 3.97
CA GLU A 579 -7.51 -37.73 5.10
C GLU A 579 -6.91 -36.87 6.22
N SER A 580 -7.76 -36.02 6.83
CA SER A 580 -7.39 -35.22 7.99
C SER A 580 -7.68 -35.96 9.30
N SER A 581 -7.08 -35.52 10.40
CA SER A 581 -7.34 -36.05 11.74
C SER A 581 -8.83 -35.99 12.11
N ALA A 582 -9.56 -34.96 11.68
CA ALA A 582 -10.99 -34.86 11.92
C ALA A 582 -11.82 -35.85 11.08
N LYS A 583 -11.37 -36.20 9.87
CA LYS A 583 -12.06 -37.17 9.01
C LYS A 583 -11.88 -38.60 9.52
N ILE A 584 -10.65 -38.98 9.88
CA ILE A 584 -10.38 -40.33 10.39
C ILE A 584 -11.11 -40.60 11.72
N LEU A 585 -11.27 -39.58 12.59
CA LEU A 585 -12.03 -39.72 13.83
C LEU A 585 -13.54 -39.89 13.60
N ALA A 586 -14.05 -39.56 12.41
CA ALA A 586 -15.43 -39.77 12.01
C ALA A 586 -15.59 -40.98 11.06
N ALA A 587 -14.49 -41.62 10.67
CA ALA A 587 -14.49 -42.70 9.69
C ALA A 587 -14.95 -44.01 10.36
N ARG A 588 -15.96 -44.66 9.76
CA ARG A 588 -16.48 -45.95 10.25
C ARG A 588 -15.51 -47.11 10.11
N HIS A 589 -14.53 -46.96 9.23
CA HIS A 589 -13.53 -47.99 8.94
C HIS A 589 -12.24 -47.81 9.75
N ALA A 590 -12.13 -46.74 10.55
CA ALA A 590 -10.98 -46.49 11.40
C ALA A 590 -11.05 -47.32 12.70
N VAL A 591 -9.90 -47.82 13.11
CA VAL A 591 -9.69 -48.34 14.46
C VAL A 591 -9.22 -47.17 15.32
N ILE A 592 -10.00 -46.85 16.35
CA ILE A 592 -9.71 -45.76 17.27
C ILE A 592 -9.52 -46.33 18.68
N ILE A 593 -8.33 -46.11 19.22
CA ILE A 593 -7.95 -46.49 20.58
C ILE A 593 -7.90 -45.21 21.43
N GLU A 594 -8.71 -45.16 22.47
CA GLU A 594 -8.92 -43.99 23.33
C GLU A 594 -8.49 -44.29 24.77
N LEU A 595 -7.76 -43.37 25.40
CA LEU A 595 -7.45 -43.46 26.83
C LEU A 595 -8.71 -43.15 27.66
N VAL A 596 -9.08 -44.07 28.54
CA VAL A 596 -10.25 -43.97 29.41
C VAL A 596 -9.86 -43.68 30.85
N TYR A 597 -8.68 -44.12 31.28
CA TYR A 597 -8.17 -43.88 32.62
C TYR A 597 -6.64 -43.94 32.65
N GLN A 598 -6.02 -43.10 33.48
CA GLN A 598 -4.61 -43.25 33.86
C GLN A 598 -4.41 -42.92 35.33
N GLY A 599 -3.74 -43.80 36.07
CA GLY A 599 -3.44 -43.59 37.48
C GLY A 599 -3.09 -44.90 38.19
N THR A 600 -2.97 -44.84 39.52
CA THR A 600 -2.90 -46.07 40.33
C THR A 600 -4.18 -46.87 40.14
N LYS A 601 -4.11 -48.22 40.11
CA LYS A 601 -5.23 -49.13 39.83
C LYS A 601 -6.56 -48.59 40.37
N PRO A 602 -7.58 -48.36 39.53
CA PRO A 602 -8.85 -47.82 39.97
C PRO A 602 -9.46 -48.83 40.96
N ALA A 603 -10.01 -48.33 42.06
CA ALA A 603 -11.05 -49.05 42.81
C ALA A 603 -12.24 -49.31 41.86
N ASP A 604 -13.22 -50.14 42.23
CA ASP A 604 -14.43 -50.38 41.42
C ASP A 604 -15.18 -49.05 41.12
N VAL A 605 -14.72 -48.32 40.10
CA VAL A 605 -15.13 -46.98 39.71
C VAL A 605 -15.76 -47.09 38.33
N ASP A 606 -16.94 -46.48 38.18
CA ASP A 606 -17.63 -46.38 36.91
C ASP A 606 -16.80 -45.51 35.94
N LEU A 607 -16.35 -46.12 34.85
CA LEU A 607 -15.49 -45.46 33.87
C LEU A 607 -16.32 -44.54 32.97
N PRO A 608 -15.80 -43.36 32.60
CA PRO A 608 -16.49 -42.46 31.69
C PRO A 608 -16.73 -43.13 30.32
N PRO A 609 -17.85 -42.81 29.64
CA PRO A 609 -18.09 -43.34 28.30
C PRO A 609 -17.02 -42.84 27.33
N THR A 610 -16.62 -43.72 26.42
CA THR A 610 -15.71 -43.42 25.32
C THR A 610 -16.33 -42.41 24.38
N LYS A 611 -15.53 -41.45 23.90
CA LYS A 611 -15.98 -40.43 22.95
C LYS A 611 -15.71 -40.82 21.50
N TYR A 612 -14.60 -41.53 21.27
CA TYR A 612 -14.13 -41.86 19.93
C TYR A 612 -13.85 -43.36 19.73
N ALA A 613 -13.60 -44.12 20.79
CA ALA A 613 -13.20 -45.52 20.67
C ALA A 613 -14.13 -46.31 19.73
N SER A 614 -13.55 -46.90 18.69
CA SER A 614 -14.28 -47.65 17.68
C SER A 614 -13.41 -48.75 17.11
N LEU A 615 -14.02 -49.91 16.90
CA LEU A 615 -13.46 -50.90 15.98
C LEU A 615 -13.96 -50.58 14.58
N SER A 616 -13.14 -50.87 13.58
CA SER A 616 -13.59 -50.83 12.19
C SER A 616 -14.78 -51.77 12.03
N ASP A 617 -15.85 -51.33 11.37
CA ASP A 617 -16.98 -52.20 10.98
C ASP A 617 -16.49 -53.45 10.21
N ALA A 618 -15.28 -53.38 9.64
CA ALA A 618 -14.60 -54.50 8.95
C ALA A 618 -14.18 -55.66 9.88
N THR A 619 -14.17 -55.47 11.20
CA THR A 619 -13.82 -56.51 12.18
C THR A 619 -14.99 -57.44 12.51
N ASP A 620 -16.23 -56.96 12.38
CA ASP A 620 -17.44 -57.80 12.49
C ASP A 620 -17.97 -58.25 11.11
N GLN A 621 -17.61 -57.56 10.02
CA GLN A 621 -17.94 -57.97 8.65
C GLN A 621 -16.73 -57.75 7.75
N GLY A 622 -16.03 -58.82 7.39
CA GLY A 622 -14.78 -58.75 6.64
C GLY A 622 -14.70 -57.67 5.55
N ILE A 623 -13.54 -57.02 5.52
CA ILE A 623 -12.89 -56.39 4.36
C ILE A 623 -13.38 -54.98 4.00
N VAL A 624 -12.49 -54.01 4.18
CA VAL A 624 -12.45 -52.81 3.33
C VAL A 624 -11.91 -53.25 1.96
N GLY A 625 -12.80 -53.44 0.97
CA GLY A 625 -12.40 -53.56 -0.44
C GLY A 625 -12.90 -54.72 -1.30
N HIS A 626 -13.56 -55.77 -0.78
CA HIS A 626 -14.01 -56.87 -1.65
C HIS A 626 -15.44 -57.34 -1.36
N VAL A 627 -16.27 -57.28 -2.40
CA VAL A 627 -17.61 -57.89 -2.44
C VAL A 627 -17.48 -59.40 -2.27
N PHE A 628 -18.11 -59.94 -1.21
CA PHE A 628 -18.30 -61.34 -0.85
C PHE A 628 -18.14 -62.35 -2.00
N ARG A 629 -16.96 -62.98 -2.06
CA ARG A 629 -16.83 -64.39 -2.43
C ARG A 629 -15.85 -65.04 -1.45
N PRO A 630 -16.15 -66.21 -0.87
CA PRO A 630 -15.15 -66.99 -0.17
C PRO A 630 -14.04 -67.32 -1.17
N ASN A 631 -12.92 -66.64 -1.01
CA ASN A 631 -11.77 -66.80 -1.87
C ASN A 631 -10.77 -67.66 -1.09
N ASN A 632 -10.43 -68.83 -1.62
CA ASN A 632 -9.40 -69.70 -1.05
C ASN A 632 -8.00 -69.15 -1.36
N SER A 633 -7.76 -67.88 -1.02
CA SER A 633 -6.49 -67.24 -1.29
C SER A 633 -5.81 -66.68 -0.06
N TRP A 634 -4.48 -66.71 -0.10
CA TRP A 634 -3.68 -66.14 0.97
C TRP A 634 -3.82 -64.63 1.06
N GLU A 635 -4.01 -63.94 -0.08
CA GLU A 635 -4.24 -62.50 -0.12
C GLU A 635 -5.51 -62.12 0.65
N TYR A 636 -6.58 -62.93 0.57
CA TYR A 636 -7.80 -62.71 1.35
C TYR A 636 -7.53 -62.81 2.86
N MET A 637 -6.77 -63.81 3.30
CA MET A 637 -6.41 -63.94 4.72
C MET A 637 -5.51 -62.80 5.20
N MET A 638 -4.53 -62.38 4.39
CA MET A 638 -3.65 -61.25 4.69
C MET A 638 -4.38 -59.90 4.70
N ALA A 639 -5.40 -59.73 3.86
CA ALA A 639 -6.23 -58.53 3.83
C ALA A 639 -7.14 -58.43 5.07
N GLY A 640 -7.63 -59.56 5.58
CA GLY A 640 -8.45 -59.60 6.80
C GLY A 640 -7.67 -59.37 8.10
N ASP A 641 -6.34 -59.50 8.08
CA ASP A 641 -5.51 -59.28 9.26
C ASP A 641 -5.09 -57.82 9.39
N ILE A 642 -5.73 -57.09 10.31
CA ILE A 642 -5.26 -55.77 10.74
C ILE A 642 -3.94 -55.94 11.49
N SER A 643 -2.87 -55.31 10.99
CA SER A 643 -1.49 -55.53 11.47
C SER A 643 -1.35 -55.36 13.00
N VAL A 644 -0.41 -56.10 13.61
CA VAL A 644 -0.11 -56.02 15.06
C VAL A 644 0.19 -54.59 15.52
N THR A 645 0.78 -53.75 14.66
CA THR A 645 1.08 -52.34 14.94
C THR A 645 -0.17 -51.47 15.12
N THR A 646 -1.32 -51.90 14.62
CA THR A 646 -2.59 -51.17 14.73
C THR A 646 -3.32 -51.45 16.05
N ARG A 647 -3.09 -52.62 16.67
CA ARG A 647 -3.86 -53.10 17.84
C ARG A 647 -3.42 -52.53 19.18
N LEU A 648 -2.25 -51.90 19.21
CA LEU A 648 -1.61 -51.44 20.44
C LEU A 648 -1.65 -49.91 20.51
N PRO A 649 -1.68 -49.31 21.72
CA PRO A 649 -1.90 -47.87 21.89
C PRO A 649 -0.71 -47.00 21.51
N TRP A 650 0.51 -47.56 21.51
CA TRP A 650 1.75 -46.84 21.22
C TRP A 650 2.07 -46.72 19.73
#